data_AF-W4FGX0-F1
#
_entry.id   AF-W4FGX0-F1
#
_cell.length_a   1.000
_cell.length_b   1.000
_cell.length_c   1.000
_cell.angle_alpha   90.00
_cell.angle_beta   90.00
_cell.angle_gamma   90.00
#
_symmetry.space_group_name_H-M   'P 1'
#
loop_
_entity.id
_entity.type
_entity.pdbx_description
1 polymer ?
#
loop_
_entity_poly.entity_id
_entity_poly.type
_entity_poly.pdbx_seq_one_letter_code
_entity_poly.pdbx_strand_id
1 'polypeptide(L)'
;MKVAVALSFMAAVVQAKVSVSVRRELEAKPVVDAIAYFYGVNVNTLAFTEGENRKQTLFNALNNDVVTIESTLKSVLDNVERKVVHTSWLIGASFLTGLTKEDIEKLSKNPNVRKITGRFTTTLDEPLTDAASTTLSANEDTPQWGVDTVGAPSIWKYFTGKGVVVGSIDTGAAYSHIALKDNWRSNKGWFNPYNGTAHPLPIDSAQHGTHTIGTIVGKYGIGVAPDAQWISCMGLYVNSGDDVSLAKCAEFMVCPTRLDGTHPECKLGADVINNSWGGQGDYDDFYEASITAWRAVGITPIFSNGNSGPVCKSTGFPGGYQRVISVGAIGSYTDERNKLAFFSSKGPVVSKAANGTLTTIIKPDISAPGFFTLSANAKNLTGYVRMAGTSMSGPHVAGVVALLKSAQSDLTYDEIYAYITKTADRDILEPEPAQWTRPDGSVIAPGSPNCGGVSDKAWPNNRFGYGRINVGTILRDGKLNDTPTKQPTTILPTTTVATPTTTTSPATTPCPTHVTPKPTGTTPCPTNVTPKPTGTPATTPCPTNVTPKPTGTTPCPTNATPTPTTTKPSVCDKPVDGVDYYGNDIKSTQRSNSDDCCDDCAKTPGCVVYVWTPWNDGTCFLKWKAGKSAPYWGAKAAKVTKSVGSCQAAQANVDYYGNDIARISADKDDCCALCLTADNCKGYSHYQGHCYLKGELGYASAKAGVTSGVRN
;
A
#
# COMPACT_ATOMS: atom_id res chain seq x y z
N MET A 1 19.12 -24.36 49.67
CA MET A 1 18.56 -22.99 49.52
C MET A 1 19.02 -22.29 48.24
N LYS A 2 20.33 -22.15 47.96
CA LYS A 2 20.82 -21.46 46.74
C LYS A 2 20.34 -22.07 45.41
N VAL A 3 20.22 -23.40 45.31
CA VAL A 3 19.71 -24.09 44.10
C VAL A 3 18.21 -23.87 43.90
N ALA A 4 17.41 -23.86 44.97
CA ALA A 4 15.97 -23.61 44.90
C ALA A 4 15.62 -22.15 44.51
N VAL A 5 16.42 -21.18 44.97
CA VAL A 5 16.28 -19.77 44.59
C VAL A 5 16.67 -19.54 43.11
N ALA A 6 17.72 -20.20 42.61
CA ALA A 6 18.11 -20.12 41.21
C ALA A 6 17.08 -20.76 40.26
N LEU A 7 16.49 -21.91 40.63
CA LEU A 7 15.41 -22.55 39.88
C LEU A 7 14.12 -21.71 39.87
N SER A 8 13.78 -21.08 41.01
CA SER A 8 12.66 -20.13 41.12
C SER A 8 12.85 -18.90 40.22
N PHE A 9 14.06 -18.34 40.15
CA PHE A 9 14.37 -17.22 39.27
C PHE A 9 14.33 -17.60 37.78
N MET A 10 14.88 -18.75 37.39
CA MET A 10 14.80 -19.19 35.99
C MET A 10 13.37 -19.49 35.54
N ALA A 11 12.56 -20.12 36.40
CA ALA A 11 11.13 -20.34 36.12
C ALA A 11 10.37 -19.02 35.96
N ALA A 12 10.68 -18.00 36.77
CA ALA A 12 10.07 -16.67 36.66
C ALA A 12 10.48 -15.93 35.37
N VAL A 13 11.75 -16.05 34.93
CA VAL A 13 12.24 -15.46 33.67
C VAL A 13 11.64 -16.14 32.43
N VAL A 14 11.49 -17.48 32.46
CA VAL A 14 10.83 -18.25 31.39
C VAL A 14 9.36 -17.88 31.29
N GLN A 15 8.67 -17.71 32.42
CA GLN A 15 7.30 -17.21 32.42
C GLN A 15 7.23 -15.80 31.83
N ALA A 16 8.12 -14.86 32.21
CA ALA A 16 8.05 -13.47 31.77
C ALA A 16 8.02 -13.25 30.24
N LYS A 17 8.54 -14.18 29.44
CA LYS A 17 8.53 -14.08 27.96
C LYS A 17 7.18 -14.41 27.33
N VAL A 18 6.33 -15.20 27.98
CA VAL A 18 5.05 -15.68 27.41
C VAL A 18 3.91 -14.82 27.91
N SER A 19 3.21 -14.16 26.97
CA SER A 19 2.06 -13.31 27.25
C SER A 19 0.92 -14.07 27.95
N VAL A 20 0.12 -13.33 28.71
CA VAL A 20 -1.03 -13.89 29.45
C VAL A 20 -2.05 -14.53 28.51
N SER A 21 -2.29 -13.95 27.32
CA SER A 21 -3.24 -14.49 26.34
C SER A 21 -2.84 -15.89 25.86
N VAL A 22 -1.57 -16.10 25.53
CA VAL A 22 -1.06 -17.42 25.10
C VAL A 22 -1.21 -18.46 26.21
N ARG A 23 -0.89 -18.10 27.46
CA ARG A 23 -1.05 -19.04 28.59
C ARG A 23 -2.50 -19.43 28.81
N ARG A 24 -3.40 -18.44 28.80
CA ARG A 24 -4.84 -18.67 28.97
C ARG A 24 -5.41 -19.53 27.85
N GLU A 25 -4.93 -19.37 26.62
CA GLU A 25 -5.36 -20.22 25.51
C GLU A 25 -4.87 -21.67 25.65
N LEU A 26 -3.62 -21.88 26.10
CA LEU A 26 -3.08 -23.22 26.38
C LEU A 26 -3.75 -23.93 27.56
N GLU A 27 -4.41 -23.20 28.47
CA GLU A 27 -5.26 -23.79 29.50
C GLU A 27 -6.58 -24.33 28.92
N ALA A 28 -7.05 -23.74 27.82
CA ALA A 28 -8.32 -24.08 27.18
C ALA A 28 -8.18 -25.04 25.99
N LYS A 29 -7.02 -25.07 25.33
CA LYS A 29 -6.78 -25.79 24.08
C LYS A 29 -5.44 -26.54 24.11
N PRO A 30 -5.33 -27.70 23.42
CA PRO A 30 -4.08 -28.47 23.38
C PRO A 30 -2.96 -27.81 22.56
N VAL A 31 -3.32 -26.89 21.66
CA VAL A 31 -2.39 -26.12 20.82
C VAL A 31 -2.82 -24.67 20.71
N VAL A 32 -1.87 -23.78 20.40
CA VAL A 32 -2.06 -22.34 20.23
C VAL A 32 -1.27 -21.82 19.03
N ASP A 33 -1.77 -20.78 18.39
CA ASP A 33 -1.00 -20.01 17.41
C ASP A 33 -0.35 -18.80 18.11
N ALA A 34 0.90 -18.49 17.78
CA ALA A 34 1.64 -17.44 18.47
C ALA A 34 2.62 -16.71 17.56
N ILE A 35 3.05 -15.54 18.00
CA ILE A 35 4.17 -14.80 17.41
C ILE A 35 5.36 -14.92 18.37
N ALA A 36 6.47 -15.51 17.91
CA ALA A 36 7.73 -15.52 18.63
C ALA A 36 8.62 -14.39 18.10
N TYR A 37 9.06 -13.50 18.99
CA TYR A 37 9.95 -12.39 18.67
C TYR A 37 11.36 -12.73 19.14
N PHE A 38 12.35 -12.35 18.36
CA PHE A 38 13.74 -12.67 18.62
C PHE A 38 14.55 -11.41 18.94
N TYR A 39 15.68 -11.59 19.61
CA TYR A 39 16.70 -10.56 19.65
C TYR A 39 17.43 -10.53 18.30
N GLY A 40 17.80 -9.34 17.86
CA GLY A 40 18.44 -9.12 16.56
C GLY A 40 19.07 -7.75 16.49
N VAL A 41 19.36 -7.30 15.27
CA VAL A 41 19.96 -6.01 14.97
C VAL A 41 19.13 -4.87 15.56
N ASN A 42 19.80 -3.96 16.26
CA ASN A 42 19.20 -2.71 16.68
C ASN A 42 19.21 -1.70 15.53
N VAL A 43 18.05 -1.47 14.91
CA VAL A 43 17.91 -0.55 13.77
C VAL A 43 18.41 0.86 14.10
N ASN A 44 18.26 1.33 15.34
CA ASN A 44 18.69 2.69 15.73
C ASN A 44 20.21 2.87 15.73
N THR A 45 20.99 1.78 15.69
CA THR A 45 22.46 1.82 15.65
C THR A 45 23.01 1.53 14.26
N LEU A 46 22.15 1.34 13.25
CA LEU A 46 22.59 1.13 11.88
C LEU A 46 23.20 2.41 11.31
N ALA A 47 24.42 2.28 10.77
CA ALA A 47 25.07 3.34 10.03
C ALA A 47 24.66 3.27 8.56
N PHE A 48 24.43 4.43 7.94
CA PHE A 48 24.15 4.55 6.51
C PHE A 48 25.23 5.42 5.88
N THR A 49 25.92 4.89 4.88
CA THR A 49 26.90 5.67 4.12
C THR A 49 26.19 6.64 3.19
N GLU A 50 26.79 7.80 2.95
CA GLU A 50 26.28 8.75 1.95
C GLU A 50 26.24 8.10 0.55
N GLY A 51 25.14 8.31 -0.18
CA GLY A 51 24.93 7.71 -1.50
C GLY A 51 24.44 6.25 -1.51
N GLU A 52 24.42 5.56 -0.36
CA GLU A 52 23.84 4.22 -0.27
C GLU A 52 22.31 4.23 -0.31
N ASN A 53 21.73 3.17 -0.86
CA ASN A 53 20.31 2.91 -0.73
C ASN A 53 20.00 2.43 0.71
N ARG A 54 19.56 3.36 1.57
CA ARG A 54 19.24 3.07 2.99
C ARG A 54 18.27 1.90 3.17
N LYS A 55 17.26 1.79 2.30
CA LYS A 55 16.26 0.69 2.32
C LYS A 55 16.95 -0.67 2.08
N GLN A 56 17.90 -0.73 1.14
CA GLN A 56 18.69 -1.94 0.87
C GLN A 56 19.64 -2.29 2.01
N THR A 57 20.33 -1.29 2.60
CA THR A 57 21.22 -1.51 3.75
C THR A 57 20.45 -2.07 4.95
N LEU A 58 19.28 -1.51 5.24
CA LEU A 58 18.37 -2.02 6.27
C LEU A 58 17.93 -3.46 5.98
N PHE A 59 17.47 -3.74 4.76
CA PHE A 59 17.04 -5.08 4.36
C PHE A 59 18.16 -6.10 4.54
N ASN A 60 19.37 -5.81 4.07
CA ASN A 60 20.51 -6.72 4.22
C ASN A 60 20.84 -6.99 5.69
N ALA A 61 20.82 -5.95 6.54
CA ALA A 61 21.10 -6.10 7.96
C ALA A 61 20.07 -6.99 8.68
N LEU A 62 18.77 -6.73 8.44
CA LEU A 62 17.68 -7.44 9.10
C LEU A 62 17.42 -8.83 8.52
N ASN A 63 17.61 -9.02 7.22
CA ASN A 63 17.40 -10.33 6.58
C ASN A 63 18.44 -11.37 7.05
N ASN A 64 19.61 -10.95 7.51
CA ASN A 64 20.58 -11.86 8.14
C ASN A 64 20.06 -12.45 9.46
N ASP A 65 19.23 -11.70 10.21
CA ASP A 65 18.62 -12.22 11.45
C ASP A 65 17.63 -13.36 11.15
N VAL A 66 16.99 -13.36 9.98
CA VAL A 66 16.07 -14.44 9.57
C VAL A 66 16.76 -15.80 9.58
N VAL A 67 17.99 -15.89 9.10
CA VAL A 67 18.77 -17.15 9.11
C VAL A 67 18.96 -17.66 10.54
N THR A 68 19.26 -16.74 11.46
CA THR A 68 19.44 -17.06 12.89
C THR A 68 18.12 -17.49 13.54
N ILE A 69 17.01 -16.81 13.19
CA ILE A 69 15.66 -17.13 13.65
C ILE A 69 15.26 -18.53 13.19
N GLU A 70 15.39 -18.83 11.90
CA GLU A 70 15.05 -20.13 11.33
C GLU A 70 15.89 -21.26 11.92
N SER A 71 17.20 -21.03 12.10
CA SER A 71 18.09 -22.00 12.76
C SER A 71 17.67 -22.23 14.21
N THR A 72 17.29 -21.18 14.93
CA THR A 72 16.79 -21.28 16.31
C THR A 72 15.52 -22.11 16.33
N LEU A 73 14.54 -21.82 15.48
CA LEU A 73 13.29 -22.58 15.40
C LEU A 73 13.53 -24.06 15.06
N LYS A 74 14.39 -24.38 14.09
CA LYS A 74 14.77 -25.76 13.72
C LYS A 74 15.39 -26.54 14.90
N SER A 75 16.14 -25.87 15.77
CA SER A 75 16.76 -26.48 16.95
C SER A 75 15.80 -26.71 18.11
N VAL A 76 14.64 -26.04 18.12
CA VAL A 76 13.72 -25.98 19.27
C VAL A 76 12.40 -26.71 18.98
N LEU A 77 11.93 -26.68 17.73
CA LEU A 77 10.63 -27.18 17.33
C LEU A 77 10.75 -28.37 16.38
N ASP A 78 10.00 -29.43 16.69
CA ASP A 78 9.80 -30.54 15.77
C ASP A 78 8.81 -30.15 14.66
N ASN A 79 9.04 -30.68 13.45
CA ASN A 79 8.24 -30.39 12.25
C ASN A 79 8.06 -28.88 11.98
N VAL A 80 9.11 -28.09 12.21
CA VAL A 80 9.10 -26.63 12.11
C VAL A 80 8.51 -26.11 10.79
N GLU A 81 8.76 -26.80 9.67
CA GLU A 81 8.24 -26.44 8.34
C GLU A 81 6.71 -26.42 8.26
N ARG A 82 6.03 -27.20 9.13
CA ARG A 82 4.56 -27.20 9.24
C ARG A 82 4.03 -26.19 10.25
N LYS A 83 4.90 -25.62 11.08
CA LYS A 83 4.54 -24.69 12.16
C LYS A 83 4.82 -23.23 11.80
N VAL A 84 5.77 -22.94 10.90
CA VAL A 84 6.09 -21.57 10.48
C VAL A 84 5.16 -21.13 9.36
N VAL A 85 4.40 -20.07 9.61
CA VAL A 85 3.51 -19.44 8.63
C VAL A 85 4.24 -18.34 7.86
N HIS A 86 5.02 -17.52 8.58
CA HIS A 86 5.85 -16.45 8.02
C HIS A 86 6.96 -16.11 9.02
N THR A 87 8.14 -15.76 8.52
CA THR A 87 9.18 -15.13 9.33
C THR A 87 9.44 -13.76 8.77
N SER A 88 9.13 -12.74 9.56
CA SER A 88 9.31 -11.36 9.15
C SER A 88 10.72 -10.89 9.44
N TRP A 89 11.41 -10.45 8.39
CA TRP A 89 12.73 -9.82 8.51
C TRP A 89 12.62 -8.43 9.14
N LEU A 90 11.55 -7.68 8.84
CA LEU A 90 11.41 -6.29 9.29
C LEU A 90 11.21 -6.16 10.80
N ILE A 91 10.43 -7.07 11.40
CA ILE A 91 10.12 -7.01 12.84
C ILE A 91 10.87 -8.06 13.69
N GLY A 92 11.70 -8.90 13.06
CA GLY A 92 12.47 -9.94 13.74
C GLY A 92 11.60 -10.94 14.50
N ALA A 93 10.55 -11.44 13.83
CA ALA A 93 9.56 -12.32 14.45
C ALA A 93 9.13 -13.45 13.52
N SER A 94 8.73 -14.58 14.10
CA SER A 94 8.11 -15.69 13.38
C SER A 94 6.69 -15.91 13.85
N PHE A 95 5.79 -16.02 12.88
CA PHE A 95 4.38 -16.33 13.05
C PHE A 95 4.21 -17.84 12.98
N LEU A 96 3.78 -18.41 14.07
CA LEU A 96 3.75 -19.85 14.29
C LEU A 96 2.31 -20.33 14.47
N THR A 97 2.06 -21.57 14.07
CA THR A 97 0.76 -22.26 14.24
C THR A 97 0.90 -23.63 14.90
N GLY A 98 -0.14 -24.05 15.60
CA GLY A 98 -0.25 -25.40 16.15
C GLY A 98 0.81 -25.72 17.21
N LEU A 99 1.21 -24.74 18.02
CA LEU A 99 2.21 -24.91 19.06
C LEU A 99 1.61 -25.59 20.29
N THR A 100 2.23 -26.68 20.72
CA THR A 100 1.89 -27.34 21.99
C THR A 100 2.42 -26.55 23.18
N LYS A 101 1.96 -26.89 24.38
CA LYS A 101 2.55 -26.36 25.63
C LYS A 101 4.06 -26.61 25.71
N GLU A 102 4.52 -27.79 25.28
CA GLU A 102 5.94 -28.14 25.25
C GLU A 102 6.72 -27.25 24.27
N ASP A 103 6.18 -26.98 23.09
CA ASP A 103 6.79 -26.07 22.11
C ASP A 103 6.99 -24.66 22.71
N ILE A 104 5.98 -24.13 23.39
CA ILE A 104 6.02 -22.80 24.03
C ILE A 104 7.05 -22.79 25.18
N GLU A 105 7.15 -23.87 25.95
CA GLU A 105 8.17 -24.01 26.99
C GLU A 105 9.59 -24.08 26.40
N LYS A 106 9.78 -24.82 25.29
CA LYS A 106 11.08 -24.90 24.59
C LYS A 106 11.48 -23.55 24.01
N LEU A 107 10.55 -22.83 23.35
CA LEU A 107 10.79 -21.50 22.81
C LEU A 107 11.12 -20.48 23.91
N SER A 108 10.35 -20.44 24.99
CA SER A 108 10.57 -19.47 26.07
C SER A 108 11.89 -19.69 26.83
N LYS A 109 12.39 -20.94 26.91
CA LYS A 109 13.71 -21.25 27.47
C LYS A 109 14.87 -20.83 26.57
N ASN A 110 14.65 -20.67 25.26
CA ASN A 110 15.72 -20.31 24.34
C ASN A 110 16.19 -18.85 24.57
N PRO A 111 17.50 -18.58 24.68
CA PRO A 111 18.02 -17.23 24.95
C PRO A 111 17.78 -16.24 23.80
N ASN A 112 17.66 -16.70 22.56
CA ASN A 112 17.42 -15.85 21.39
C ASN A 112 15.96 -15.37 21.30
N VAL A 113 15.03 -16.04 21.97
CA VAL A 113 13.62 -15.64 22.01
C VAL A 113 13.44 -14.53 23.05
N ARG A 114 12.95 -13.39 22.59
CA ARG A 114 12.69 -12.19 23.39
C ARG A 114 11.32 -12.23 24.07
N LYS A 115 10.27 -12.56 23.33
CA LYS A 115 8.89 -12.67 23.85
C LYS A 115 8.03 -13.52 22.93
N ILE A 116 6.91 -14.02 23.46
CA ILE A 116 5.91 -14.80 22.74
C ILE A 116 4.52 -14.21 23.02
N THR A 117 3.83 -13.77 21.98
CA THR A 117 2.47 -13.19 22.07
C THR A 117 1.46 -14.02 21.29
N GLY A 118 0.17 -13.84 21.57
CA GLY A 118 -0.88 -14.45 20.75
C GLY A 118 -0.92 -13.83 19.36
N ARG A 119 -1.44 -14.58 18.38
CA ARG A 119 -1.84 -14.02 17.08
C ARG A 119 -3.03 -13.09 17.26
N PHE A 120 -3.17 -12.11 16.38
CA PHE A 120 -4.31 -11.21 16.41
C PHE A 120 -4.80 -10.85 15.01
N THR A 121 -6.02 -10.33 14.98
CA THR A 121 -6.61 -9.67 13.82
C THR A 121 -7.01 -8.26 14.22
N THR A 122 -6.90 -7.33 13.27
CA THR A 122 -7.44 -5.98 13.39
C THR A 122 -8.65 -5.86 12.48
N THR A 123 -9.61 -5.03 12.88
CA THR A 123 -10.81 -4.73 12.10
C THR A 123 -10.82 -3.26 11.78
N LEU A 124 -11.15 -2.94 10.54
CA LEU A 124 -11.35 -1.58 10.09
C LEU A 124 -12.65 -1.02 10.66
N ASP A 125 -12.57 0.12 11.36
CA ASP A 125 -13.75 0.90 11.72
C ASP A 125 -14.41 1.42 10.44
N GLU A 126 -15.65 0.99 10.17
CA GLU A 126 -16.37 1.43 8.97
C GLU A 126 -16.63 2.94 9.03
N PRO A 127 -16.18 3.71 8.02
CA PRO A 127 -16.46 5.13 7.96
C PRO A 127 -17.93 5.38 7.62
N LEU A 128 -18.42 6.56 7.97
CA LEU A 128 -19.75 6.98 7.55
C LEU A 128 -19.73 7.21 6.03
N THR A 129 -20.74 6.71 5.33
CA THR A 129 -20.89 6.90 3.88
C THR A 129 -22.11 7.75 3.60
N ASP A 130 -21.98 8.71 2.69
CA ASP A 130 -23.15 9.34 2.11
C ASP A 130 -23.79 8.37 1.11
N ALA A 131 -25.13 8.23 1.16
CA ALA A 131 -25.85 7.32 0.28
C ALA A 131 -25.80 7.75 -1.20
N ALA A 132 -25.50 9.02 -1.48
CA ALA A 132 -25.39 9.56 -2.83
C ALA A 132 -23.98 9.33 -3.42
N SER A 133 -23.83 8.29 -4.25
CA SER A 133 -22.71 8.20 -5.20
C SER A 133 -22.81 9.38 -6.17
N THR A 134 -21.80 10.25 -6.18
CA THR A 134 -21.76 11.43 -7.05
C THR A 134 -20.89 11.10 -8.26
N THR A 135 -21.41 11.35 -9.46
CA THR A 135 -20.56 11.44 -10.64
C THR A 135 -20.02 12.86 -10.69
N LEU A 136 -18.73 13.05 -10.39
CA LEU A 136 -18.07 14.26 -10.86
C LEU A 136 -18.03 14.17 -12.39
N SER A 137 -18.35 15.27 -13.08
CA SER A 137 -18.01 15.31 -14.49
C SER A 137 -16.49 15.23 -14.59
N ALA A 138 -15.97 14.37 -15.49
CA ALA A 138 -14.53 14.13 -15.66
C ALA A 138 -13.71 15.37 -16.07
N ASN A 139 -14.34 16.55 -16.13
CA ASN A 139 -13.79 17.83 -16.57
C ASN A 139 -13.71 18.88 -15.45
N GLU A 140 -14.04 18.54 -14.20
CA GLU A 140 -13.86 19.47 -13.07
C GLU A 140 -12.51 19.22 -12.37
N ASP A 141 -11.49 19.96 -12.77
CA ASP A 141 -10.21 20.07 -12.02
C ASP A 141 -10.33 20.95 -10.76
N THR A 142 -11.56 21.28 -10.35
CA THR A 142 -11.84 22.08 -9.16
C THR A 142 -11.41 21.31 -7.91
N PRO A 143 -10.47 21.86 -7.11
CA PRO A 143 -10.04 21.22 -5.87
C PRO A 143 -11.21 20.97 -4.92
N GLN A 144 -11.31 19.75 -4.41
CA GLN A 144 -12.31 19.42 -3.39
C GLN A 144 -12.00 20.16 -2.09
N TRP A 145 -13.03 20.39 -1.27
CA TRP A 145 -12.93 21.21 -0.06
C TRP A 145 -11.78 20.78 0.87
N GLY A 146 -11.52 19.48 0.99
CA GLY A 146 -10.46 18.94 1.83
C GLY A 146 -9.07 19.25 1.28
N VAL A 147 -8.90 19.13 -0.04
CA VAL A 147 -7.68 19.49 -0.76
C VAL A 147 -7.39 20.98 -0.64
N ASP A 148 -8.42 21.81 -0.81
CA ASP A 148 -8.33 23.26 -0.62
C ASP A 148 -8.00 23.64 0.83
N THR A 149 -8.62 22.96 1.80
CA THR A 149 -8.43 23.24 3.24
C THR A 149 -7.01 22.99 3.71
N VAL A 150 -6.31 21.99 3.14
CA VAL A 150 -4.90 21.76 3.46
C VAL A 150 -3.95 22.66 2.66
N GLY A 151 -4.45 23.56 1.82
CA GLY A 151 -3.66 24.54 1.07
C GLY A 151 -2.94 23.99 -0.16
N ALA A 152 -3.23 22.77 -0.60
CA ALA A 152 -2.51 22.09 -1.68
C ALA A 152 -2.53 22.85 -3.03
N PRO A 153 -3.67 23.44 -3.48
CA PRO A 153 -3.72 24.15 -4.76
C PRO A 153 -2.72 25.31 -4.88
N SER A 154 -2.41 25.97 -3.77
CA SER A 154 -1.42 27.07 -3.73
C SER A 154 0.01 26.61 -4.04
N ILE A 155 0.29 25.30 -3.85
CA ILE A 155 1.61 24.69 -3.98
C ILE A 155 1.81 23.98 -5.31
N TRP A 156 0.74 23.55 -5.99
CA TRP A 156 0.83 22.77 -7.23
C TRP A 156 1.60 23.44 -8.38
N LYS A 157 1.70 24.77 -8.40
CA LYS A 157 2.56 25.50 -9.35
C LYS A 157 4.06 25.24 -9.16
N TYR A 158 4.46 24.74 -7.99
CA TYR A 158 5.83 24.40 -7.63
C TYR A 158 6.03 22.88 -7.53
N PHE A 159 5.14 22.22 -6.78
CA PHE A 159 5.27 20.80 -6.44
C PHE A 159 3.90 20.13 -6.47
N THR A 160 3.82 18.99 -7.16
CA THR A 160 2.59 18.20 -7.32
C THR A 160 2.71 16.80 -6.71
N GLY A 161 3.82 16.51 -6.03
CA GLY A 161 4.15 15.17 -5.52
C GLY A 161 5.01 14.34 -6.47
N LYS A 162 5.31 14.87 -7.66
CA LYS A 162 6.16 14.21 -8.66
C LYS A 162 7.50 13.77 -8.05
N GLY A 163 7.90 12.54 -8.35
CA GLY A 163 9.13 11.92 -7.86
C GLY A 163 8.99 11.22 -6.51
N VAL A 164 7.84 11.31 -5.85
CA VAL A 164 7.57 10.65 -4.56
C VAL A 164 6.71 9.41 -4.76
N VAL A 165 7.02 8.34 -4.02
CA VAL A 165 6.22 7.11 -3.97
C VAL A 165 5.39 7.08 -2.68
N VAL A 166 4.08 7.07 -2.83
CA VAL A 166 3.11 6.91 -1.74
C VAL A 166 2.71 5.44 -1.63
N GLY A 167 2.89 4.86 -0.45
CA GLY A 167 2.43 3.52 -0.11
C GLY A 167 1.09 3.53 0.64
N SER A 168 0.22 2.57 0.35
CA SER A 168 -1.02 2.35 1.08
C SER A 168 -1.09 0.91 1.60
N ILE A 169 -1.30 0.75 2.91
CA ILE A 169 -1.68 -0.52 3.53
C ILE A 169 -3.15 -0.38 3.91
N ASP A 170 -4.04 -1.00 3.14
CA ASP A 170 -5.49 -0.80 3.26
C ASP A 170 -6.25 -2.00 2.64
N THR A 171 -7.50 -1.81 2.23
CA THR A 171 -8.36 -2.84 1.61
C THR A 171 -8.01 -3.17 0.15
N GLY A 172 -6.96 -2.51 -0.36
CA GLY A 172 -6.52 -2.54 -1.75
C GLY A 172 -6.80 -1.21 -2.47
N ALA A 173 -6.76 -1.20 -3.80
CA ALA A 173 -7.06 -0.02 -4.60
C ALA A 173 -7.49 -0.40 -6.01
N ALA A 174 -8.56 0.23 -6.53
CA ALA A 174 -9.01 0.02 -7.90
C ALA A 174 -8.13 0.81 -8.89
N TYR A 175 -7.01 0.21 -9.35
CA TYR A 175 -6.03 0.93 -10.19
C TYR A 175 -6.62 1.50 -11.49
N SER A 176 -7.61 0.83 -12.07
CA SER A 176 -8.22 1.21 -13.34
C SER A 176 -9.18 2.39 -13.23
N HIS A 177 -9.44 2.89 -12.02
CA HIS A 177 -10.25 4.08 -11.80
C HIS A 177 -9.64 5.28 -12.54
N ILE A 178 -10.48 6.09 -13.21
CA ILE A 178 -10.04 7.18 -14.09
C ILE A 178 -9.12 8.19 -13.40
N ALA A 179 -9.29 8.39 -12.09
CA ALA A 179 -8.50 9.31 -11.28
C ALA A 179 -7.17 8.73 -10.77
N LEU A 180 -6.96 7.40 -10.87
CA LEU A 180 -5.83 6.70 -10.24
C LEU A 180 -4.87 6.03 -11.24
N LYS A 181 -5.39 5.62 -12.40
CA LYS A 181 -4.68 4.77 -13.37
C LYS A 181 -3.33 5.33 -13.84
N ASP A 182 -3.21 6.64 -13.98
CA ASP A 182 -2.04 7.26 -14.60
C ASP A 182 -0.83 7.33 -13.65
N ASN A 183 -1.07 7.29 -12.35
CA ASN A 183 -0.03 7.41 -11.31
C ASN A 183 0.29 6.08 -10.61
N TRP A 184 -0.39 4.99 -10.98
CA TRP A 184 -0.10 3.69 -10.40
C TRP A 184 1.25 3.16 -10.89
N ARG A 185 2.09 2.64 -9.99
CA ARG A 185 3.31 1.93 -10.41
C ARG A 185 3.00 0.50 -10.82
N SER A 186 3.10 0.21 -12.11
CA SER A 186 2.93 -1.17 -12.61
C SER A 186 4.02 -2.14 -12.12
N ASN A 187 5.29 -1.70 -12.10
CA ASN A 187 6.39 -2.53 -11.62
C ASN A 187 6.39 -2.61 -10.08
N LYS A 188 6.03 -3.79 -9.54
CA LYS A 188 6.00 -4.07 -8.09
C LYS A 188 5.31 -2.96 -7.29
N GLY A 189 4.17 -2.49 -7.78
CA GLY A 189 3.34 -1.51 -7.06
C GLY A 189 2.08 -2.12 -6.45
N TRP A 190 1.98 -3.44 -6.44
CA TRP A 190 0.85 -4.18 -5.90
C TRP A 190 1.33 -5.40 -5.14
N PHE A 191 0.76 -5.63 -3.96
CA PHE A 191 0.92 -6.88 -3.23
C PHE A 191 -0.36 -7.28 -2.51
N ASN A 192 -0.71 -8.55 -2.59
CA ASN A 192 -1.86 -9.13 -1.90
C ASN A 192 -1.38 -10.34 -1.08
N PRO A 193 -1.26 -10.24 0.25
CA PRO A 193 -0.79 -11.33 1.10
C PRO A 193 -1.80 -12.48 1.25
N TYR A 194 -3.07 -12.30 0.88
CA TYR A 194 -4.14 -13.29 1.05
C TYR A 194 -4.22 -14.32 -0.08
N ASN A 195 -3.84 -13.92 -1.30
CA ASN A 195 -3.74 -14.80 -2.47
C ASN A 195 -3.07 -14.06 -3.63
N GLY A 196 -1.79 -13.71 -3.47
CA GLY A 196 -1.07 -12.74 -4.33
C GLY A 196 -1.15 -13.00 -5.83
N THR A 197 -1.17 -14.25 -6.27
CA THR A 197 -1.22 -14.62 -7.69
C THR A 197 -2.63 -14.64 -8.28
N ALA A 198 -3.68 -14.71 -7.45
CA ALA A 198 -5.06 -14.73 -7.94
C ALA A 198 -5.51 -13.35 -8.47
N HIS A 199 -4.86 -12.28 -8.01
CA HIS A 199 -5.17 -10.91 -8.41
C HIS A 199 -3.90 -10.20 -8.87
N PRO A 200 -3.50 -10.36 -10.15
CA PRO A 200 -2.25 -9.81 -10.67
C PRO A 200 -2.23 -8.29 -10.80
N LEU A 201 -3.39 -7.65 -10.67
CA LEU A 201 -3.56 -6.21 -10.74
C LEU A 201 -4.27 -5.72 -9.46
N PRO A 202 -4.03 -4.47 -9.01
CA PRO A 202 -4.67 -3.94 -7.83
C PRO A 202 -6.19 -4.02 -7.92
N ILE A 203 -6.78 -4.57 -6.88
CA ILE A 203 -8.21 -4.55 -6.66
C ILE A 203 -8.45 -4.02 -5.26
N ASP A 204 -9.68 -3.58 -5.00
CA ASP A 204 -10.09 -3.19 -3.67
C ASP A 204 -11.21 -4.11 -3.20
N SER A 205 -11.00 -4.74 -2.05
CA SER A 205 -11.94 -5.68 -1.47
C SER A 205 -13.13 -5.00 -0.76
N ALA A 206 -13.04 -3.70 -0.44
CA ALA A 206 -14.07 -3.00 0.33
C ALA A 206 -14.20 -1.49 0.07
N GLN A 207 -13.70 -0.97 -1.05
CA GLN A 207 -13.76 0.44 -1.46
C GLN A 207 -12.89 1.41 -0.62
N HIS A 208 -12.63 1.09 0.65
CA HIS A 208 -11.95 1.99 1.58
C HIS A 208 -10.59 2.45 1.05
N GLY A 209 -9.72 1.53 0.66
CA GLY A 209 -8.38 1.86 0.16
C GLY A 209 -8.34 2.64 -1.15
N THR A 210 -9.32 2.45 -2.05
CA THR A 210 -9.49 3.26 -3.26
C THR A 210 -9.83 4.71 -2.92
N HIS A 211 -10.66 4.91 -1.90
CA HIS A 211 -11.03 6.25 -1.44
C HIS A 211 -9.82 6.95 -0.79
N THR A 212 -9.09 6.23 0.06
CA THR A 212 -7.92 6.78 0.76
C THR A 212 -6.82 7.13 -0.22
N ILE A 213 -6.43 6.23 -1.14
CA ILE A 213 -5.40 6.54 -2.14
C ILE A 213 -5.83 7.66 -3.09
N GLY A 214 -7.12 7.73 -3.46
CA GLY A 214 -7.65 8.84 -4.26
C GLY A 214 -7.49 10.19 -3.57
N THR A 215 -7.70 10.26 -2.25
CA THR A 215 -7.48 11.49 -1.48
C THR A 215 -6.01 11.93 -1.48
N ILE A 216 -5.07 10.98 -1.62
CA ILE A 216 -3.64 11.30 -1.69
C ILE A 216 -3.24 11.75 -3.10
N VAL A 217 -3.53 10.95 -4.13
CA VAL A 217 -2.92 11.10 -5.48
C VAL A 217 -3.91 11.27 -6.64
N GLY A 218 -5.21 11.28 -6.34
CA GLY A 218 -6.25 11.29 -7.37
C GLY A 218 -6.26 12.54 -8.23
N LYS A 219 -6.50 12.37 -9.53
CA LYS A 219 -6.73 13.45 -10.49
C LYS A 219 -8.11 14.11 -10.30
N TYR A 220 -8.38 15.18 -11.04
CA TYR A 220 -9.67 15.89 -11.05
C TYR A 220 -10.02 16.50 -9.68
N GLY A 221 -9.04 17.14 -9.06
CA GLY A 221 -9.21 17.92 -7.83
C GLY A 221 -9.40 17.13 -6.54
N ILE A 222 -9.41 15.79 -6.55
CA ILE A 222 -9.63 14.98 -5.33
C ILE A 222 -8.34 14.69 -4.53
N GLY A 223 -7.18 14.70 -5.19
CA GLY A 223 -5.89 14.34 -4.59
C GLY A 223 -5.07 15.53 -4.16
N VAL A 224 -4.42 15.44 -2.99
CA VAL A 224 -3.52 16.47 -2.47
C VAL A 224 -2.19 16.54 -3.24
N ALA A 225 -1.65 15.39 -3.65
CA ALA A 225 -0.39 15.24 -4.39
C ALA A 225 -0.64 14.52 -5.73
N PRO A 226 -1.29 15.19 -6.70
CA PRO A 226 -1.86 14.55 -7.88
C PRO A 226 -0.85 13.98 -8.88
N ASP A 227 0.46 14.17 -8.72
CA ASP A 227 1.50 13.54 -9.57
C ASP A 227 2.43 12.63 -8.78
N ALA A 228 2.16 12.38 -7.50
CA ALA A 228 2.86 11.33 -6.77
C ALA A 228 2.51 9.96 -7.34
N GLN A 229 3.51 9.09 -7.44
CA GLN A 229 3.30 7.71 -7.84
C GLN A 229 2.78 6.93 -6.63
N TRP A 230 1.91 5.94 -6.83
CA TRP A 230 1.36 5.14 -5.73
C TRP A 230 1.57 3.63 -5.88
N ILE A 231 1.69 2.99 -4.72
CA ILE A 231 1.70 1.54 -4.53
C ILE A 231 0.74 1.12 -3.43
N SER A 232 0.22 -0.09 -3.52
CA SER A 232 -0.76 -0.60 -2.56
C SER A 232 -0.44 -2.02 -2.14
N CYS A 233 -0.60 -2.28 -0.85
CA CYS A 233 -0.70 -3.60 -0.28
C CYS A 233 -2.09 -3.80 0.33
N MET A 234 -2.75 -4.90 -0.02
CA MET A 234 -4.02 -5.29 0.60
C MET A 234 -3.77 -5.88 1.98
N GLY A 235 -3.49 -5.02 2.96
CA GLY A 235 -3.27 -5.44 4.36
C GLY A 235 -4.55 -5.79 5.09
N LEU A 236 -5.69 -5.38 4.54
CA LEU A 236 -7.03 -5.69 5.03
C LEU A 236 -7.81 -6.38 3.91
N TYR A 237 -8.32 -7.59 4.14
CA TYR A 237 -9.28 -8.21 3.24
C TYR A 237 -10.69 -7.94 3.74
N VAL A 238 -11.50 -7.32 2.88
CA VAL A 238 -12.81 -6.75 3.22
C VAL A 238 -12.64 -5.67 4.30
N ASN A 239 -12.77 -6.02 5.57
CA ASN A 239 -12.63 -5.10 6.69
C ASN A 239 -11.73 -5.64 7.80
N SER A 240 -10.91 -6.66 7.52
CA SER A 240 -10.05 -7.28 8.54
C SER A 240 -8.63 -7.55 8.04
N GLY A 241 -7.64 -7.37 8.92
CA GLY A 241 -6.24 -7.71 8.67
C GLY A 241 -5.69 -8.62 9.73
N ASP A 242 -5.06 -9.72 9.33
CA ASP A 242 -4.30 -10.57 10.25
C ASP A 242 -2.85 -10.05 10.36
N ASP A 243 -2.24 -10.38 11.49
CA ASP A 243 -0.87 -10.01 11.83
C ASP A 243 0.19 -10.43 10.77
N VAL A 244 0.04 -11.57 10.08
CA VAL A 244 0.96 -11.99 9.02
C VAL A 244 0.82 -11.09 7.80
N SER A 245 -0.40 -10.85 7.35
CA SER A 245 -0.69 -9.99 6.20
C SER A 245 -0.20 -8.56 6.42
N LEU A 246 -0.44 -8.02 7.61
CA LEU A 246 0.04 -6.71 8.04
C LEU A 246 1.58 -6.64 8.07
N ALA A 247 2.26 -7.65 8.61
CA ALA A 247 3.72 -7.70 8.61
C ALA A 247 4.30 -7.77 7.19
N LYS A 248 3.74 -8.61 6.32
CA LYS A 248 4.16 -8.70 4.90
C LYS A 248 3.93 -7.39 4.15
N CYS A 249 2.81 -6.71 4.40
CA CYS A 249 2.58 -5.37 3.84
C CYS A 249 3.60 -4.36 4.34
N ALA A 250 3.99 -4.42 5.61
CA ALA A 250 5.00 -3.52 6.15
C ALA A 250 6.38 -3.73 5.51
N GLU A 251 6.75 -4.98 5.22
CA GLU A 251 7.94 -5.35 4.47
C GLU A 251 7.89 -4.85 3.03
N PHE A 252 6.75 -5.05 2.36
CA PHE A 252 6.52 -4.62 0.98
C PHE A 252 6.72 -3.11 0.81
N MET A 253 6.32 -2.30 1.80
CA MET A 253 6.53 -0.85 1.73
C MET A 253 8.01 -0.44 1.75
N VAL A 254 8.89 -1.25 2.33
CA VAL A 254 10.34 -1.01 2.32
C VAL A 254 10.97 -1.59 1.06
N CYS A 255 10.67 -2.85 0.76
CA CYS A 255 11.23 -3.58 -0.37
C CYS A 255 10.12 -4.30 -1.15
N PRO A 256 9.51 -3.63 -2.15
CA PRO A 256 8.48 -4.23 -2.96
C PRO A 256 8.93 -5.52 -3.64
N THR A 257 8.04 -6.49 -3.68
CA THR A 257 8.28 -7.86 -4.16
C THR A 257 7.46 -8.13 -5.42
N ARG A 258 7.70 -9.30 -6.03
CA ARG A 258 6.74 -9.92 -6.95
C ARG A 258 5.48 -10.36 -6.20
N LEU A 259 4.43 -10.71 -6.95
CA LEU A 259 3.14 -11.12 -6.40
C LEU A 259 3.22 -12.34 -5.46
N ASP A 260 4.21 -13.20 -5.63
CA ASP A 260 4.48 -14.37 -4.79
C ASP A 260 5.29 -14.04 -3.52
N GLY A 261 5.62 -12.77 -3.30
CA GLY A 261 6.43 -12.31 -2.17
C GLY A 261 7.94 -12.43 -2.37
N THR A 262 8.39 -12.86 -3.55
CA THR A 262 9.82 -13.06 -3.84
C THR A 262 10.45 -11.84 -4.53
N HIS A 263 11.79 -11.86 -4.66
CA HIS A 263 12.58 -10.84 -5.37
C HIS A 263 12.32 -9.40 -4.86
N PRO A 264 12.59 -9.12 -3.57
CA PRO A 264 12.47 -7.77 -3.01
C PRO A 264 13.38 -6.78 -3.74
N GLU A 265 12.89 -5.56 -3.97
CA GLU A 265 13.63 -4.50 -4.65
C GLU A 265 13.51 -3.18 -3.89
N CYS A 266 14.39 -2.96 -2.92
CA CYS A 266 14.30 -1.87 -1.94
C CYS A 266 14.36 -0.46 -2.55
N LYS A 267 14.95 -0.32 -3.76
CA LYS A 267 14.92 0.94 -4.53
C LYS A 267 13.51 1.39 -4.94
N LEU A 268 12.54 0.47 -4.93
CA LEU A 268 11.15 0.75 -5.26
C LEU A 268 10.29 1.04 -4.02
N GLY A 269 10.84 0.99 -2.80
CA GLY A 269 10.08 1.23 -1.58
C GLY A 269 9.44 2.61 -1.51
N ALA A 270 8.36 2.73 -0.75
CA ALA A 270 7.63 3.97 -0.55
C ALA A 270 8.48 5.04 0.18
N ASP A 271 8.05 6.29 0.12
CA ASP A 271 8.63 7.42 0.86
C ASP A 271 7.69 7.92 1.96
N VAL A 272 6.39 7.66 1.82
CA VAL A 272 5.35 7.88 2.82
C VAL A 272 4.38 6.70 2.78
N ILE A 273 3.91 6.26 3.94
CA ILE A 273 2.92 5.17 4.03
C ILE A 273 1.69 5.71 4.74
N ASN A 274 0.53 5.59 4.09
CA ASN A 274 -0.76 5.86 4.71
C ASN A 274 -1.38 4.57 5.26
N ASN A 275 -1.77 4.61 6.54
CA ASN A 275 -2.47 3.54 7.23
C ASN A 275 -3.78 4.09 7.80
N SER A 276 -4.85 4.00 7.01
CA SER A 276 -6.16 4.53 7.40
C SER A 276 -6.97 3.54 8.25
N TRP A 277 -6.30 2.86 9.18
CA TRP A 277 -6.86 1.84 10.06
C TRP A 277 -6.12 1.84 11.40
N GLY A 278 -6.72 1.21 12.40
CA GLY A 278 -6.15 1.05 13.72
C GLY A 278 -7.06 0.18 14.59
N GLY A 279 -6.49 -0.49 15.57
CA GLY A 279 -7.23 -1.23 16.58
C GLY A 279 -7.65 -0.34 17.75
N GLN A 280 -8.71 -0.75 18.44
CA GLN A 280 -9.11 -0.18 19.72
C GLN A 280 -8.40 -0.91 20.86
N GLY A 281 -8.11 -0.20 21.95
CA GLY A 281 -7.61 -0.80 23.19
C GLY A 281 -6.30 -0.23 23.70
N ASP A 282 -5.68 -0.98 24.60
CA ASP A 282 -4.43 -0.61 25.26
C ASP A 282 -3.23 -0.73 24.30
N TYR A 283 -2.12 -0.13 24.71
CA TYR A 283 -0.85 -0.19 23.98
C TYR A 283 -0.40 -1.64 23.71
N ASP A 284 -0.23 -1.96 22.44
CA ASP A 284 0.52 -3.12 21.95
C ASP A 284 1.79 -2.64 21.23
N ASP A 285 2.85 -3.42 21.15
CA ASP A 285 4.12 -3.02 20.50
C ASP A 285 4.37 -3.74 19.16
N PHE A 286 3.34 -4.26 18.49
CA PHE A 286 3.51 -5.04 17.26
C PHE A 286 4.13 -4.20 16.13
N TYR A 287 3.65 -2.97 15.93
CA TYR A 287 4.10 -2.11 14.83
C TYR A 287 5.33 -1.25 15.15
N GLU A 288 5.79 -1.22 16.40
CA GLU A 288 6.92 -0.36 16.83
C GLU A 288 8.22 -0.67 16.07
N ALA A 289 8.48 -1.95 15.78
CA ALA A 289 9.65 -2.35 15.00
C ALA A 289 9.55 -1.87 13.54
N SER A 290 8.40 -2.08 12.90
CA SER A 290 8.12 -1.57 11.54
C SER A 290 8.28 -0.05 11.46
N ILE A 291 7.73 0.69 12.42
CA ILE A 291 7.82 2.16 12.47
C ILE A 291 9.27 2.62 12.66
N THR A 292 10.04 1.94 13.51
CA THR A 292 11.47 2.22 13.68
C THR A 292 12.21 2.05 12.35
N ALA A 293 11.97 0.93 11.68
CA ALA A 293 12.61 0.58 10.42
C ALA A 293 12.23 1.54 9.29
N TRP A 294 10.94 1.84 9.12
CA TRP A 294 10.44 2.82 8.15
C TRP A 294 11.11 4.19 8.33
N ARG A 295 11.13 4.71 9.56
CA ARG A 295 11.75 6.01 9.84
C ARG A 295 13.25 6.03 9.56
N ALA A 296 13.97 4.96 9.92
CA ALA A 296 15.42 4.86 9.72
C ALA A 296 15.82 4.99 8.25
N VAL A 297 14.95 4.57 7.33
CA VAL A 297 15.19 4.61 5.88
C VAL A 297 14.41 5.72 5.16
N GLY A 298 13.93 6.72 5.92
CA GLY A 298 13.33 7.93 5.39
C GLY A 298 11.86 7.80 4.98
N ILE A 299 11.18 6.72 5.38
CA ILE A 299 9.75 6.53 5.13
C ILE A 299 8.96 7.16 6.28
N THR A 300 8.00 8.02 5.94
CA THR A 300 7.13 8.68 6.93
C THR A 300 5.83 7.89 7.11
N PRO A 301 5.59 7.24 8.28
CA PRO A 301 4.33 6.57 8.55
C PRO A 301 3.25 7.54 9.04
N ILE A 302 2.09 7.49 8.38
CA ILE A 302 0.88 8.21 8.75
C ILE A 302 -0.17 7.19 9.21
N PHE A 303 -0.82 7.49 10.34
CA PHE A 303 -1.91 6.70 10.89
C PHE A 303 -3.13 7.57 11.20
N SER A 304 -4.32 7.01 11.00
CA SER A 304 -5.57 7.61 11.50
C SER A 304 -5.62 7.57 13.03
N ASN A 305 -6.20 8.61 13.66
CA ASN A 305 -6.31 8.67 15.12
C ASN A 305 -7.43 7.78 15.70
N GLY A 306 -8.41 7.37 14.89
CA GLY A 306 -9.55 6.54 15.29
C GLY A 306 -10.89 7.28 15.22
N ASN A 307 -11.99 6.52 15.26
CA ASN A 307 -13.35 7.03 15.05
C ASN A 307 -14.26 6.84 16.29
N SER A 308 -13.68 6.71 17.49
CA SER A 308 -14.39 6.42 18.73
C SER A 308 -14.66 7.68 19.59
N GLY A 309 -14.65 8.86 18.96
CA GLY A 309 -15.12 10.10 19.58
C GLY A 309 -16.65 10.12 19.80
N PRO A 310 -17.20 11.10 20.53
CA PRO A 310 -16.55 12.30 21.06
C PRO A 310 -15.94 12.08 22.46
N VAL A 311 -15.89 10.86 22.99
CA VAL A 311 -15.31 10.62 24.33
C VAL A 311 -13.79 10.82 24.33
N CYS A 312 -13.23 11.25 25.45
CA CYS A 312 -11.77 11.35 25.63
C CYS A 312 -11.13 9.95 25.75
N LYS A 313 -9.79 9.88 25.59
CA LYS A 313 -9.01 8.62 25.68
C LYS A 313 -9.53 7.53 24.72
N SER A 314 -9.89 7.96 23.52
CA SER A 314 -10.49 7.13 22.46
C SER A 314 -9.52 6.82 21.31
N THR A 315 -8.27 7.28 21.42
CA THR A 315 -7.23 7.02 20.41
C THR A 315 -6.75 5.58 20.50
N GLY A 316 -6.80 4.87 19.36
CA GLY A 316 -6.33 3.49 19.23
C GLY A 316 -4.89 3.36 18.75
N PHE A 317 -4.40 2.14 18.55
CA PHE A 317 -3.05 1.84 18.05
C PHE A 317 -3.11 1.23 16.64
N PRO A 318 -2.15 1.53 15.73
CA PRO A 318 -0.87 2.22 15.96
C PRO A 318 -0.90 3.76 16.09
N GLY A 319 -2.03 4.44 15.81
CA GLY A 319 -2.12 5.92 15.86
C GLY A 319 -1.69 6.54 17.20
N GLY A 320 -1.89 5.82 18.30
CA GLY A 320 -1.48 6.21 19.66
C GLY A 320 0.02 6.13 19.94
N TYR A 321 0.86 5.67 19.00
CA TYR A 321 2.30 5.63 19.20
C TYR A 321 2.95 7.01 19.21
N GLN A 322 4.01 7.16 20.00
CA GLN A 322 4.75 8.41 20.07
C GLN A 322 5.48 8.74 18.75
N ARG A 323 5.80 7.73 17.94
CA ARG A 323 6.71 7.84 16.79
C ARG A 323 6.03 7.81 15.42
N VAL A 324 4.73 8.09 15.39
CA VAL A 324 3.94 8.22 14.15
C VAL A 324 3.27 9.59 14.10
N ILE A 325 2.90 10.02 12.88
CA ILE A 325 1.98 11.14 12.70
C ILE A 325 0.56 10.58 12.73
N SER A 326 -0.13 10.86 13.83
CA SER A 326 -1.54 10.52 14.04
C SER A 326 -2.44 11.66 13.63
N VAL A 327 -3.48 11.37 12.86
CA VAL A 327 -4.31 12.39 12.21
C VAL A 327 -5.76 12.35 12.69
N GLY A 328 -6.19 13.44 13.31
CA GLY A 328 -7.60 13.69 13.68
C GLY A 328 -8.42 14.25 12.52
N ALA A 329 -9.73 14.09 12.59
CA ALA A 329 -10.64 14.52 11.53
C ALA A 329 -11.29 15.86 11.86
N ILE A 330 -11.21 16.80 10.93
CA ILE A 330 -12.03 18.03 10.93
C ILE A 330 -13.13 17.96 9.87
N GLY A 331 -14.11 18.85 10.01
CA GLY A 331 -15.23 18.99 9.09
C GLY A 331 -16.59 18.77 9.74
N SER A 332 -17.64 19.08 9.00
CA SER A 332 -19.04 18.87 9.37
C SER A 332 -19.88 18.68 8.11
N TYR A 333 -21.21 18.53 8.26
CA TYR A 333 -22.15 18.44 7.13
C TYR A 333 -22.15 19.67 6.21
N THR A 334 -21.56 20.78 6.66
CA THR A 334 -21.44 22.03 5.90
C THR A 334 -19.96 22.37 5.62
N ASP A 335 -19.08 21.37 5.59
CA ASP A 335 -17.65 21.49 5.30
C ASP A 335 -16.92 22.53 6.18
N GLU A 336 -17.35 22.66 7.45
CA GLU A 336 -16.75 23.62 8.39
C GLU A 336 -15.29 23.29 8.67
N ARG A 337 -14.40 24.21 8.30
CA ARG A 337 -12.95 23.97 8.32
C ARG A 337 -12.29 24.17 9.68
N ASN A 338 -13.10 24.47 10.71
CA ASN A 338 -12.67 24.90 12.03
C ASN A 338 -13.12 23.99 13.18
N LYS A 339 -13.98 23.01 12.91
CA LYS A 339 -14.50 22.08 13.92
C LYS A 339 -13.89 20.71 13.75
N LEU A 340 -13.57 20.06 14.87
CA LEU A 340 -13.26 18.63 14.87
C LEU A 340 -14.54 17.86 14.51
N ALA A 341 -14.43 16.81 13.72
CA ALA A 341 -15.52 15.88 13.47
C ALA A 341 -15.93 15.18 14.77
N PHE A 342 -17.24 15.03 15.01
CA PHE A 342 -17.76 14.49 16.28
C PHE A 342 -17.25 13.08 16.59
N PHE A 343 -16.99 12.26 15.57
CA PHE A 343 -16.48 10.89 15.70
C PHE A 343 -14.96 10.83 15.89
N SER A 344 -14.21 11.92 15.65
CA SER A 344 -12.76 11.88 15.71
C SER A 344 -12.31 11.50 17.12
N SER A 345 -11.53 10.42 17.23
CA SER A 345 -10.93 10.03 18.49
C SER A 345 -10.04 11.14 19.04
N LYS A 346 -9.93 11.18 20.38
CA LYS A 346 -9.20 12.19 21.14
C LYS A 346 -8.28 11.55 22.16
N GLY A 347 -7.20 12.25 22.47
CA GLY A 347 -6.32 11.91 23.58
C GLY A 347 -6.95 12.21 24.95
N PRO A 348 -6.14 12.17 26.02
CA PRO A 348 -4.76 11.69 26.01
C PRO A 348 -4.68 10.17 25.80
N VAL A 349 -3.51 9.66 25.40
CA VAL A 349 -3.25 8.22 25.23
C VAL A 349 -2.03 7.81 26.05
N VAL A 350 -2.06 6.61 26.63
CA VAL A 350 -0.89 6.02 27.30
C VAL A 350 -0.06 5.27 26.28
N SER A 351 1.17 5.70 26.06
CA SER A 351 2.08 5.17 25.04
C SER A 351 3.45 4.87 25.63
N LYS A 352 4.20 3.94 25.02
CA LYS A 352 5.54 3.59 25.48
C LYS A 352 6.58 4.50 24.82
N ALA A 353 7.38 5.16 25.65
CA ALA A 353 8.51 5.95 25.20
C ALA A 353 9.68 5.05 24.75
N ALA A 354 10.64 5.62 24.02
CA ALA A 354 11.81 4.91 23.51
C ALA A 354 12.66 4.26 24.62
N ASN A 355 12.67 4.81 25.83
CA ASN A 355 13.34 4.25 27.01
C ASN A 355 12.55 3.12 27.70
N GLY A 356 11.39 2.76 27.15
CA GLY A 356 10.52 1.71 27.65
C GLY A 356 9.50 2.12 28.71
N THR A 357 9.48 3.39 29.14
CA THR A 357 8.53 3.91 30.13
C THR A 357 7.18 4.22 29.50
N LEU A 358 6.08 3.86 30.17
CA LEU A 358 4.74 4.29 29.77
C LEU A 358 4.52 5.75 30.16
N THR A 359 4.05 6.55 29.21
CA THR A 359 3.80 7.99 29.38
C THR A 359 2.47 8.36 28.77
N THR A 360 1.79 9.33 29.38
CA THR A 360 0.56 9.90 28.85
C THR A 360 0.93 11.02 27.88
N ILE A 361 0.54 10.88 26.61
CA ILE A 361 0.87 11.81 25.54
C ILE A 361 -0.38 12.41 24.90
N ILE A 362 -0.20 13.54 24.23
CA ILE A 362 -1.24 14.19 23.43
C ILE A 362 -1.36 13.48 22.09
N LYS A 363 -2.60 13.16 21.71
CA LYS A 363 -3.00 12.73 20.36
C LYS A 363 -4.36 13.35 20.00
N PRO A 364 -4.67 13.60 18.72
CA PRO A 364 -3.81 13.40 17.53
C PRO A 364 -2.57 14.32 17.53
N ASP A 365 -1.62 14.13 16.61
CA ASP A 365 -0.53 15.09 16.43
C ASP A 365 -0.99 16.29 15.61
N ILE A 366 -1.80 16.04 14.58
CA ILE A 366 -2.31 17.07 13.68
C ILE A 366 -3.72 16.70 13.25
N SER A 367 -4.49 17.68 12.76
CA SER A 367 -5.83 17.43 12.22
C SER A 367 -5.93 17.81 10.75
N ALA A 368 -6.74 17.08 10.00
CA ALA A 368 -6.96 17.29 8.58
C ALA A 368 -8.41 16.94 8.18
N PRO A 369 -8.89 17.43 7.03
CA PRO A 369 -10.23 17.13 6.51
C PRO A 369 -10.59 15.64 6.54
N GLY A 370 -11.70 15.29 7.17
CA GLY A 370 -12.15 13.88 7.28
C GLY A 370 -13.66 13.69 7.31
N PHE A 371 -14.44 14.75 7.07
CA PHE A 371 -15.90 14.69 7.10
C PHE A 371 -16.49 14.77 5.68
N PHE A 372 -17.06 13.68 5.18
CA PHE A 372 -17.62 13.58 3.82
C PHE A 372 -16.72 14.12 2.70
N THR A 373 -15.46 13.67 2.72
CA THR A 373 -14.51 13.98 1.65
C THR A 373 -14.85 13.14 0.42
N LEU A 374 -14.85 13.78 -0.75
CA LEU A 374 -15.16 13.14 -2.01
C LEU A 374 -13.89 12.51 -2.61
N SER A 375 -13.93 11.23 -2.96
CA SER A 375 -12.80 10.53 -3.58
C SER A 375 -13.26 9.36 -4.46
N ALA A 376 -12.31 8.67 -5.09
CA ALA A 376 -12.50 7.61 -6.08
C ALA A 376 -13.37 6.45 -5.58
N ASN A 377 -14.21 5.90 -6.47
CA ASN A 377 -15.13 4.82 -6.16
C ASN A 377 -14.68 3.48 -6.79
N ALA A 378 -14.34 2.48 -5.99
CA ALA A 378 -13.96 1.14 -6.46
C ALA A 378 -15.10 0.40 -7.18
N LYS A 379 -16.36 0.68 -6.82
CA LYS A 379 -17.56 0.06 -7.42
C LYS A 379 -17.99 0.74 -8.72
N ASN A 380 -17.51 1.95 -8.99
CA ASN A 380 -17.72 2.66 -10.23
C ASN A 380 -16.41 3.36 -10.64
N LEU A 381 -15.68 2.77 -11.60
CA LEU A 381 -14.35 3.24 -12.03
C LEU A 381 -14.34 4.66 -12.65
N THR A 382 -15.50 5.27 -12.85
CA THR A 382 -15.69 6.66 -13.31
C THR A 382 -16.39 7.55 -12.28
N GLY A 383 -16.81 6.99 -11.14
CA GLY A 383 -17.63 7.64 -10.13
C GLY A 383 -16.86 7.96 -8.86
N TYR A 384 -17.49 8.72 -7.98
CA TYR A 384 -16.87 9.20 -6.75
C TYR A 384 -17.84 9.01 -5.60
N VAL A 385 -17.31 8.91 -4.38
CA VAL A 385 -18.12 8.69 -3.17
C VAL A 385 -17.61 9.55 -2.02
N ARG A 386 -18.54 10.01 -1.18
CA ARG A 386 -18.22 10.77 0.04
C ARG A 386 -18.15 9.83 1.23
N MET A 387 -17.05 9.91 1.96
CA MET A 387 -16.83 9.11 3.17
C MET A 387 -16.35 10.02 4.31
N ALA A 388 -16.73 9.69 5.54
CA ALA A 388 -16.35 10.42 6.74
C ALA A 388 -15.69 9.49 7.77
N GLY A 389 -14.50 9.86 8.19
CA GLY A 389 -13.67 9.12 9.14
C GLY A 389 -12.29 9.77 9.25
N THR A 390 -11.56 9.50 10.33
CA THR A 390 -10.12 9.83 10.39
C THR A 390 -9.32 9.13 9.28
N SER A 391 -9.85 8.02 8.76
CA SER A 391 -9.42 7.35 7.53
C SER A 391 -9.34 8.24 6.30
N MET A 392 -10.12 9.32 6.25
CA MET A 392 -10.08 10.32 5.17
C MET A 392 -9.16 11.49 5.51
N SER A 393 -8.79 11.68 6.78
CA SER A 393 -7.85 12.70 7.25
C SER A 393 -6.40 12.30 7.09
N GLY A 394 -6.06 11.06 7.47
CA GLY A 394 -4.74 10.46 7.23
C GLY A 394 -4.20 10.70 5.81
N PRO A 395 -4.95 10.39 4.74
CA PRO A 395 -4.47 10.55 3.37
C PRO A 395 -4.26 12.02 2.96
N HIS A 396 -5.00 12.98 3.53
CA HIS A 396 -4.69 14.40 3.28
C HIS A 396 -3.28 14.74 3.79
N VAL A 397 -2.91 14.28 4.99
CA VAL A 397 -1.57 14.49 5.56
C VAL A 397 -0.52 13.71 4.79
N ALA A 398 -0.79 12.47 4.36
CA ALA A 398 0.13 11.71 3.52
C ALA A 398 0.42 12.43 2.19
N GLY A 399 -0.59 13.05 1.58
CA GLY A 399 -0.43 13.91 0.41
C GLY A 399 0.39 15.16 0.70
N VAL A 400 0.18 15.83 1.84
CA VAL A 400 1.04 16.96 2.25
C VAL A 400 2.49 16.51 2.38
N VAL A 401 2.76 15.37 3.03
CA VAL A 401 4.10 14.81 3.13
C VAL A 401 4.70 14.52 1.75
N ALA A 402 3.91 14.01 0.80
CA ALA A 402 4.37 13.82 -0.57
C ALA A 402 4.72 15.14 -1.27
N LEU A 403 3.97 16.22 -1.05
CA LEU A 403 4.33 17.55 -1.54
C LEU A 403 5.65 18.06 -0.92
N LEU A 404 5.85 17.88 0.39
CA LEU A 404 7.10 18.25 1.07
C LEU A 404 8.29 17.48 0.50
N LYS A 405 8.16 16.16 0.33
CA LYS A 405 9.21 15.31 -0.25
C LYS A 405 9.45 15.57 -1.74
N SER A 406 8.46 16.07 -2.47
CA SER A 406 8.64 16.54 -3.86
C SER A 406 9.46 17.83 -3.92
N ALA A 407 9.37 18.68 -2.88
CA ALA A 407 10.21 19.87 -2.73
C ALA A 407 11.64 19.54 -2.28
N GLN A 408 11.78 18.58 -1.36
CA GLN A 408 13.07 18.13 -0.86
C GLN A 408 13.00 16.64 -0.50
N SER A 409 13.60 15.79 -1.33
CA SER A 409 13.42 14.33 -1.27
C SER A 409 14.05 13.66 -0.06
N ASP A 410 15.08 14.26 0.53
CA ASP A 410 15.84 13.71 1.67
C ASP A 410 15.27 14.10 3.05
N LEU A 411 14.15 14.84 3.08
CA LEU A 411 13.46 15.18 4.33
C LEU A 411 13.20 13.94 5.19
N THR A 412 13.71 14.01 6.42
CA THR A 412 13.52 13.00 7.45
C THR A 412 12.13 13.12 8.08
N TYR A 413 11.70 12.05 8.75
CA TYR A 413 10.47 12.07 9.55
C TYR A 413 10.45 13.24 10.54
N ASP A 414 11.55 13.49 11.26
CA ASP A 414 11.57 14.49 12.33
C ASP A 414 11.52 15.93 11.78
N GLU A 415 12.13 16.19 10.62
CA GLU A 415 11.99 17.47 9.91
C GLU A 415 10.56 17.68 9.42
N ILE A 416 9.95 16.65 8.80
CA ILE A 416 8.55 16.68 8.36
C ILE A 416 7.61 16.94 9.54
N TYR A 417 7.79 16.20 10.65
CA TYR A 417 7.01 16.37 11.87
C TYR A 417 7.14 17.79 12.42
N ALA A 418 8.36 18.35 12.42
CA ALA A 418 8.61 19.70 12.88
C ALA A 418 7.94 20.76 11.98
N TYR A 419 7.98 20.61 10.65
CA TYR A 419 7.26 21.51 9.74
C TYR A 419 5.75 21.49 9.98
N ILE A 420 5.13 20.31 9.97
CA ILE A 420 3.66 20.20 10.06
C ILE A 420 3.10 20.67 11.40
N THR A 421 3.87 20.54 12.49
CA THR A 421 3.42 20.94 13.84
C THR A 421 3.68 22.41 14.15
N LYS A 422 4.75 22.99 13.59
CA LYS A 422 5.13 24.38 13.81
C LYS A 422 4.20 25.37 13.10
N THR A 423 3.77 25.07 11.88
CA THR A 423 2.99 25.99 11.02
C THR A 423 1.49 25.67 10.98
N ALA A 424 1.03 24.77 11.84
CA ALA A 424 -0.37 24.36 11.91
C ALA A 424 -1.28 25.56 12.24
N ASP A 425 -2.43 25.63 11.56
CA ASP A 425 -3.44 26.66 11.81
C ASP A 425 -4.14 26.38 13.16
N ARG A 426 -4.21 27.40 14.02
CA ARG A 426 -4.71 27.28 15.41
C ARG A 426 -5.84 28.25 15.72
N ASP A 427 -5.66 29.52 15.34
CA ASP A 427 -6.55 30.61 15.75
C ASP A 427 -7.97 30.50 15.20
N ILE A 428 -8.11 29.78 14.09
CA ILE A 428 -9.41 29.52 13.46
C ILE A 428 -10.19 28.39 14.14
N LEU A 429 -9.55 27.55 14.96
CA LEU A 429 -10.13 26.31 15.47
C LEU A 429 -11.01 26.57 16.69
N GLU A 430 -12.22 26.02 16.67
CA GLU A 430 -13.22 26.23 17.71
C GLU A 430 -13.11 25.17 18.80
N PRO A 431 -13.34 25.50 20.09
CA PRO A 431 -13.38 24.52 21.20
C PRO A 431 -14.60 23.58 21.10
N GLU A 432 -14.62 22.51 21.90
CA GLU A 432 -15.68 21.51 21.74
C GLU A 432 -17.02 22.06 22.24
N PRO A 433 -18.11 21.92 21.47
CA PRO A 433 -19.43 22.28 21.97
C PRO A 433 -19.83 21.36 23.12
N ALA A 434 -20.74 21.84 23.97
CA ALA A 434 -21.30 21.01 25.05
C ALA A 434 -22.09 19.80 24.51
N GLN A 435 -22.67 19.93 23.31
CA GLN A 435 -23.41 18.88 22.63
C GLN A 435 -23.15 18.93 21.12
N TRP A 436 -23.05 17.75 20.51
CA TRP A 436 -23.02 17.60 19.07
C TRP A 436 -24.44 17.46 18.55
N THR A 437 -24.79 18.22 17.52
CA THR A 437 -26.12 18.21 16.90
C THR A 437 -26.02 18.00 15.39
N ARG A 438 -27.07 17.42 14.81
CA ARG A 438 -27.28 17.37 13.36
C ARG A 438 -27.81 18.72 12.85
N PRO A 439 -27.79 18.95 11.53
CA PRO A 439 -28.37 20.15 10.93
C PRO A 439 -29.87 20.37 11.25
N ASP A 440 -30.62 19.30 11.52
CA ASP A 440 -32.03 19.36 11.92
C ASP A 440 -32.24 19.69 13.42
N GLY A 441 -31.16 19.94 14.16
CA GLY A 441 -31.18 20.24 15.59
C GLY A 441 -31.21 19.01 16.50
N SER A 442 -31.30 17.79 15.97
CA SER A 442 -31.27 16.57 16.78
C SER A 442 -29.89 16.35 17.42
N VAL A 443 -29.87 15.98 18.70
CA VAL A 443 -28.62 15.72 19.44
C VAL A 443 -28.02 14.38 18.98
N ILE A 444 -26.75 14.41 18.62
CA ILE A 444 -25.93 13.24 18.26
C ILE A 444 -25.36 12.61 19.54
N ALA A 445 -24.65 13.41 20.34
CA ALA A 445 -23.94 12.97 21.54
C ALA A 445 -23.55 14.18 22.43
N PRO A 446 -23.33 13.99 23.74
CA PRO A 446 -22.67 15.00 24.56
C PRO A 446 -21.22 15.23 24.09
N GLY A 447 -20.74 16.47 24.15
CA GLY A 447 -19.33 16.78 23.94
C GLY A 447 -18.47 16.42 25.15
N SER A 448 -17.16 16.29 24.94
CA SER A 448 -16.17 16.11 26.00
C SER A 448 -15.03 17.13 25.86
N PRO A 449 -15.26 18.42 26.20
CA PRO A 449 -14.26 19.47 26.08
C PRO A 449 -13.10 19.24 27.06
N ASN A 450 -11.93 19.77 26.70
CA ASN A 450 -10.73 19.82 27.54
C ASN A 450 -10.24 18.44 28.01
N CYS A 451 -10.18 17.48 27.08
CA CYS A 451 -9.77 16.11 27.38
C CYS A 451 -8.41 16.05 28.12
N GLY A 452 -8.35 15.27 29.20
CA GLY A 452 -7.15 15.13 30.01
C GLY A 452 -6.80 16.37 30.83
N GLY A 453 -7.73 17.31 31.02
CA GLY A 453 -7.50 18.57 31.74
C GLY A 453 -6.71 19.61 30.94
N VAL A 454 -6.45 19.36 29.65
CA VAL A 454 -5.78 20.30 28.74
C VAL A 454 -6.85 21.11 28.03
N SER A 455 -6.76 22.45 28.06
CA SER A 455 -7.73 23.31 27.39
C SER A 455 -7.76 23.04 25.87
N ASP A 456 -8.95 23.01 25.27
CA ASP A 456 -9.10 22.92 23.80
C ASP A 456 -8.51 24.14 23.06
N LYS A 457 -8.20 25.22 23.78
CA LYS A 457 -7.52 26.42 23.26
C LYS A 457 -6.02 26.44 23.52
N ALA A 458 -5.50 25.47 24.29
CA ALA A 458 -4.06 25.30 24.49
C ALA A 458 -3.44 24.53 23.31
N TRP A 459 -2.14 24.66 23.10
CA TRP A 459 -1.44 24.00 21.99
C TRP A 459 -0.12 23.38 22.45
N PRO A 460 0.15 22.11 22.10
CA PRO A 460 -0.80 21.15 21.52
C PRO A 460 -1.93 20.78 22.51
N ASN A 461 -3.03 20.21 22.02
CA ASN A 461 -4.14 19.70 22.84
C ASN A 461 -4.64 18.33 22.37
N ASN A 462 -5.41 17.64 23.24
CA ASN A 462 -5.94 16.30 23.00
C ASN A 462 -7.07 16.23 21.97
N ARG A 463 -7.41 17.34 21.33
CA ARG A 463 -8.51 17.45 20.38
C ARG A 463 -8.01 17.61 18.95
N PHE A 464 -7.19 18.61 18.71
CA PHE A 464 -6.63 18.94 17.40
C PHE A 464 -5.14 18.64 17.26
N GLY A 465 -4.48 18.21 18.33
CA GLY A 465 -3.02 18.10 18.36
C GLY A 465 -2.37 19.49 18.30
N TYR A 466 -1.45 19.69 17.37
CA TYR A 466 -0.79 20.96 17.12
C TYR A 466 -1.63 21.95 16.29
N GLY A 467 -2.76 21.51 15.72
CA GLY A 467 -3.67 22.33 14.92
C GLY A 467 -4.11 21.64 13.64
N ARG A 468 -4.59 22.43 12.67
CA ARG A 468 -4.94 21.95 11.33
C ARG A 468 -3.74 22.09 10.39
N ILE A 469 -3.45 21.04 9.63
CA ILE A 469 -2.36 21.07 8.64
C ILE A 469 -2.66 22.05 7.49
N ASN A 470 -1.63 22.76 7.04
CA ASN A 470 -1.71 23.66 5.89
C ASN A 470 -0.35 23.68 5.16
N VAL A 471 -0.28 23.07 3.97
CA VAL A 471 0.96 23.03 3.19
C VAL A 471 1.30 24.38 2.55
N GLY A 472 0.30 25.24 2.36
CA GLY A 472 0.49 26.61 1.86
C GLY A 472 1.34 27.46 2.81
N THR A 473 1.25 27.24 4.11
CA THR A 473 2.11 27.91 5.11
C THR A 473 3.50 27.29 5.18
N ILE A 474 3.61 25.95 5.06
CA ILE A 474 4.90 25.24 5.09
C ILE A 474 5.76 25.58 3.86
N LEU A 475 5.18 25.45 2.66
CA LEU A 475 5.84 25.64 1.36
C LEU A 475 5.55 27.04 0.76
N ARG A 476 5.46 28.07 1.60
CA ARG A 476 5.15 29.44 1.14
C ARG A 476 6.16 29.87 0.07
N ASP A 477 5.65 30.36 -1.05
CA ASP A 477 6.44 30.76 -2.22
C ASP A 477 7.36 29.67 -2.80
N GLY A 478 6.98 28.39 -2.63
CA GLY A 478 7.72 27.25 -3.17
C GLY A 478 8.99 26.91 -2.39
N LYS A 479 9.10 27.40 -1.15
CA LYS A 479 10.26 27.15 -0.27
C LYS A 479 9.79 26.60 1.05
N LEU A 480 10.57 25.68 1.63
CA LEU A 480 10.39 25.29 3.03
C LEU A 480 10.71 26.49 3.91
N ASN A 481 9.67 27.09 4.48
CA ASN A 481 9.81 28.22 5.39
C ASN A 481 9.87 27.72 6.83
N ASP A 482 10.41 28.56 7.70
CA ASP A 482 10.44 28.28 9.14
C ASP A 482 11.21 27.01 9.49
N THR A 483 12.26 26.70 8.71
CA THR A 483 13.17 25.56 8.90
C THR A 483 13.47 25.40 10.38
N PRO A 484 13.18 24.23 10.97
CA PRO A 484 13.48 23.98 12.36
C PRO A 484 14.98 24.17 12.59
N THR A 485 15.41 25.28 13.20
CA THR A 485 16.84 25.58 13.42
C THR A 485 17.48 24.69 14.49
N LYS A 486 16.74 23.73 15.04
CA LYS A 486 17.22 22.65 15.89
C LYS A 486 16.36 21.42 15.65
N GLN A 487 17.01 20.25 15.60
CA GLN A 487 16.37 18.95 15.77
C GLN A 487 15.33 19.08 16.89
N PRO A 488 14.06 18.69 16.69
CA PRO A 488 13.03 18.85 17.71
C PRO A 488 13.53 18.23 19.01
N THR A 489 13.74 19.05 20.03
CA THR A 489 13.93 18.55 21.39
C THR A 489 12.69 17.75 21.70
N THR A 490 12.86 16.46 21.99
CA THR A 490 11.80 15.64 22.59
C THR A 490 11.26 16.43 23.78
N ILE A 491 10.08 17.01 23.66
CA ILE A 491 9.44 17.66 24.81
C ILE A 491 9.06 16.52 25.74
N LEU A 492 9.95 16.19 26.67
CA LEU A 492 9.55 15.53 27.92
C LEU A 492 8.67 16.54 28.66
N PRO A 493 7.46 16.16 29.12
CA PRO A 493 6.78 16.97 30.11
C PRO A 493 7.64 16.95 31.38
N THR A 494 8.20 18.11 31.74
CA THR A 494 8.80 18.35 33.04
C THR A 494 7.68 18.36 34.07
N THR A 495 7.23 17.19 34.53
CA THR A 495 6.53 17.10 35.81
C THR A 495 7.59 17.04 36.89
N THR A 496 7.99 18.20 37.43
CA THR A 496 8.53 18.26 38.78
C THR A 496 7.47 17.72 39.73
N VAL A 497 7.55 16.43 40.03
CA VAL A 497 6.87 15.86 41.19
C VAL A 497 7.56 16.47 42.40
N ALA A 498 6.83 17.31 43.13
CA ALA A 498 7.29 17.79 44.43
C ALA A 498 7.54 16.58 45.34
N THR A 499 8.77 16.45 45.81
CA THR A 499 9.18 15.46 46.80
C THR A 499 8.34 15.64 48.07
N PRO A 500 7.72 14.59 48.64
CA PRO A 500 7.01 14.72 49.89
C PRO A 500 8.00 14.84 51.04
N THR A 501 7.92 15.94 51.78
CA THR A 501 8.63 16.16 53.03
C THR A 501 8.11 15.18 54.09
N THR A 502 9.01 14.42 54.69
CA THR A 502 8.74 13.50 55.79
C THR A 502 8.47 14.25 57.10
N THR A 503 7.26 14.12 57.66
CA THR A 503 7.04 14.38 59.09
C THR A 503 5.92 13.49 59.66
N THR A 504 6.34 12.49 60.46
CA THR A 504 5.71 11.85 61.63
C THR A 504 4.18 11.65 61.75
N SER A 505 3.80 10.36 61.89
CA SER A 505 2.57 9.80 62.53
C SER A 505 2.38 10.30 63.99
N PRO A 506 1.21 10.19 64.70
CA PRO A 506 0.17 9.13 64.61
C PRO A 506 -1.32 9.47 64.90
N ALA A 507 -2.21 8.50 64.60
CA ALA A 507 -3.21 7.88 65.51
C ALA A 507 -4.60 7.54 64.91
N THR A 508 -4.92 6.24 64.95
CA THR A 508 -6.20 5.54 65.25
C THR A 508 -7.53 5.86 64.52
N THR A 509 -8.08 4.78 63.92
CA THR A 509 -9.47 4.46 63.51
C THR A 509 -10.54 4.77 64.58
N PRO A 510 -11.85 4.92 64.27
CA PRO A 510 -12.70 3.82 63.77
C PRO A 510 -13.76 4.19 62.69
N CYS A 511 -14.23 3.14 62.00
CA CYS A 511 -15.43 3.12 61.13
C CYS A 511 -16.72 3.34 61.97
N PRO A 512 -17.87 3.80 61.42
CA PRO A 512 -18.89 2.81 61.02
C PRO A 512 -19.96 3.21 59.93
N THR A 513 -20.48 2.15 59.30
CA THR A 513 -21.88 1.80 58.90
C THR A 513 -22.77 2.63 57.94
N HIS A 514 -23.15 1.95 56.84
CA HIS A 514 -24.49 1.79 56.22
C HIS A 514 -25.64 2.78 56.54
N VAL A 515 -26.24 3.38 55.50
CA VAL A 515 -27.70 3.46 55.29
C VAL A 515 -28.05 3.59 53.78
N THR A 516 -28.94 2.73 53.28
CA THR A 516 -29.76 2.92 52.06
C THR A 516 -31.18 3.34 52.47
N PRO A 517 -31.90 4.12 51.66
CA PRO A 517 -33.11 3.54 51.04
C PRO A 517 -33.42 3.96 49.59
N LYS A 518 -34.33 3.17 49.00
CA LYS A 518 -34.87 3.05 47.62
C LYS A 518 -36.27 3.78 47.52
N PRO A 519 -36.93 4.01 46.34
CA PRO A 519 -37.37 5.34 45.88
C PRO A 519 -38.88 5.62 46.06
N THR A 520 -39.36 6.75 45.54
CA THR A 520 -40.81 7.04 45.37
C THR A 520 -41.08 7.75 44.05
N GLY A 521 -42.19 7.36 43.38
CA GLY A 521 -42.74 7.97 42.16
C GLY A 521 -43.28 9.39 42.41
N THR A 522 -43.96 10.11 41.50
CA THR A 522 -44.91 9.77 40.44
C THR A 522 -45.19 11.06 39.63
N THR A 523 -45.77 10.89 38.44
CA THR A 523 -46.34 11.82 37.43
C THR A 523 -46.96 13.16 37.92
N PRO A 524 -47.10 14.19 37.04
CA PRO A 524 -48.27 14.28 36.17
C PRO A 524 -48.02 14.76 34.71
N CYS A 525 -49.01 14.49 33.86
CA CYS A 525 -49.16 14.82 32.44
C CYS A 525 -50.11 16.05 32.28
N PRO A 526 -50.54 16.48 31.08
CA PRO A 526 -49.95 17.51 30.22
C PRO A 526 -50.86 18.76 30.05
N THR A 527 -50.36 19.80 29.37
CA THR A 527 -51.21 20.84 28.74
C THR A 527 -50.88 21.01 27.27
N ASN A 528 -51.89 20.73 26.43
CA ASN A 528 -51.95 21.01 25.01
C ASN A 528 -52.09 22.51 24.75
N VAL A 529 -51.34 23.04 23.77
CA VAL A 529 -51.80 24.15 22.91
C VAL A 529 -51.28 23.90 21.49
N THR A 530 -52.20 23.66 20.55
CA THR A 530 -51.99 23.74 19.10
C THR A 530 -52.07 25.20 18.65
N PRO A 531 -51.42 25.60 17.54
CA PRO A 531 -52.22 25.75 16.31
C PRO A 531 -51.54 25.31 15.00
N LYS A 532 -52.44 25.07 14.04
CA LYS A 532 -52.30 24.67 12.62
C LYS A 532 -51.61 25.73 11.72
N PRO A 533 -51.28 25.35 10.46
CA PRO A 533 -50.30 25.99 9.57
C PRO A 533 -50.90 27.03 8.62
N THR A 534 -50.02 27.83 8.02
CA THR A 534 -50.19 28.61 6.77
C THR A 534 -48.77 28.99 6.33
N GLY A 535 -48.33 29.05 5.08
CA GLY A 535 -48.89 28.83 3.75
C GLY A 535 -47.78 29.23 2.77
N THR A 536 -47.59 28.47 1.70
CA THR A 536 -46.71 28.82 0.56
C THR A 536 -47.26 30.06 -0.15
N PRO A 537 -46.42 30.84 -0.83
CA PRO A 537 -46.56 30.86 -2.29
C PRO A 537 -45.23 30.87 -3.05
N ALA A 538 -45.23 30.12 -4.16
CA ALA A 538 -44.23 30.12 -5.20
C ALA A 538 -44.24 31.44 -6.00
N THR A 539 -43.10 31.85 -6.55
CA THR A 539 -43.00 32.44 -7.90
C THR A 539 -41.53 32.48 -8.38
N THR A 540 -41.29 31.90 -9.54
CA THR A 540 -40.25 32.27 -10.53
C THR A 540 -41.00 32.31 -11.87
N PRO A 541 -40.66 33.16 -12.87
CA PRO A 541 -39.53 32.82 -13.75
C PRO A 541 -38.79 33.99 -14.46
N CYS A 542 -37.56 33.67 -14.90
CA CYS A 542 -36.94 33.99 -16.21
C CYS A 542 -36.19 35.33 -16.48
N PRO A 543 -35.26 35.35 -17.48
CA PRO A 543 -33.85 35.73 -17.28
C PRO A 543 -33.35 36.85 -18.21
N THR A 544 -32.09 37.25 -18.07
CA THR A 544 -31.40 38.12 -19.06
C THR A 544 -30.08 37.53 -19.53
N ASN A 545 -30.03 37.28 -20.84
CA ASN A 545 -28.86 37.00 -21.67
C ASN A 545 -27.89 38.20 -21.71
N VAL A 546 -26.58 37.92 -21.69
CA VAL A 546 -25.58 38.76 -22.35
C VAL A 546 -24.49 37.86 -22.96
N THR A 547 -24.31 37.95 -24.27
CA THR A 547 -23.21 37.38 -25.06
C THR A 547 -22.08 38.40 -25.16
N PRO A 548 -20.80 37.98 -25.31
CA PRO A 548 -20.10 38.42 -26.51
C PRO A 548 -19.27 37.35 -27.25
N LYS A 549 -19.08 37.69 -28.52
CA LYS A 549 -18.51 37.04 -29.72
C LYS A 549 -17.02 36.68 -29.64
N PRO A 550 -16.53 35.66 -30.38
CA PRO A 550 -15.12 35.27 -30.43
C PRO A 550 -14.30 36.15 -31.38
N THR A 551 -13.08 36.49 -30.97
CA THR A 551 -12.06 37.15 -31.81
C THR A 551 -10.96 36.14 -32.09
N GLY A 552 -10.78 35.79 -33.35
CA GLY A 552 -9.66 34.98 -33.81
C GLY A 552 -8.44 35.85 -34.11
N THR A 553 -7.27 35.37 -33.71
CA THR A 553 -5.96 35.81 -34.24
C THR A 553 -4.99 34.64 -34.20
N THR A 554 -4.53 34.19 -35.36
CA THR A 554 -3.29 33.43 -35.57
C THR A 554 -2.15 34.43 -35.74
N PRO A 555 -0.93 34.18 -35.21
CA PRO A 555 0.23 33.80 -36.05
C PRO A 555 1.16 32.77 -35.33
N CYS A 556 1.54 31.65 -35.97
CA CYS A 556 2.72 31.40 -36.84
C CYS A 556 3.80 30.57 -36.08
N PRO A 557 4.40 29.53 -36.69
CA PRO A 557 5.12 28.46 -36.00
C PRO A 557 6.62 28.76 -35.84
N THR A 558 7.20 28.34 -34.72
CA THR A 558 8.66 28.31 -34.53
C THR A 558 9.23 26.97 -34.97
N ASN A 559 10.12 27.04 -35.96
CA ASN A 559 10.97 25.97 -36.46
C ASN A 559 11.69 25.22 -35.33
N ALA A 560 11.49 23.91 -35.25
CA ALA A 560 12.49 22.98 -34.75
C ALA A 560 12.83 21.99 -35.86
N THR A 561 14.10 22.02 -36.26
CA THR A 561 14.71 21.19 -37.29
C THR A 561 14.50 19.70 -37.03
N PRO A 562 14.06 18.89 -38.02
CA PRO A 562 13.95 17.44 -37.89
C PRO A 562 15.27 16.75 -38.23
N THR A 563 15.63 15.72 -37.45
CA THR A 563 16.71 14.75 -37.76
C THR A 563 16.07 13.35 -37.81
N PRO A 564 16.55 12.42 -38.65
CA PRO A 564 15.78 11.93 -39.79
C PRO A 564 15.12 10.58 -39.49
N THR A 565 13.89 10.44 -39.96
CA THR A 565 13.23 9.14 -40.16
C THR A 565 13.90 8.44 -41.34
N THR A 566 14.62 7.34 -41.10
CA THR A 566 14.96 6.38 -42.16
C THR A 566 13.87 5.32 -42.23
N THR A 567 12.86 5.60 -43.04
CA THR A 567 11.90 4.63 -43.57
C THR A 567 12.64 3.67 -44.49
N LYS A 568 12.86 2.42 -44.02
CA LYS A 568 13.18 1.28 -44.89
C LYS A 568 11.93 0.38 -44.98
N PRO A 569 11.60 -0.21 -46.15
CA PRO A 569 10.43 -1.09 -46.26
C PRO A 569 10.68 -2.32 -45.38
N SER A 570 9.92 -2.46 -44.31
CA SER A 570 10.04 -3.58 -43.37
C SER A 570 9.60 -4.86 -44.06
N VAL A 571 10.47 -5.88 -44.05
CA VAL A 571 10.17 -7.25 -44.50
C VAL A 571 9.21 -7.96 -43.53
N CYS A 572 8.79 -7.28 -42.46
CA CYS A 572 7.87 -7.73 -41.44
C CYS A 572 6.63 -6.83 -41.34
N ASP A 573 5.54 -7.41 -40.85
CA ASP A 573 4.37 -6.66 -40.43
C ASP A 573 4.73 -5.67 -39.30
N LYS A 574 3.84 -4.71 -39.04
CA LYS A 574 3.99 -3.82 -37.87
C LYS A 574 3.96 -4.65 -36.58
N PRO A 575 4.89 -4.45 -35.64
CA PRO A 575 4.88 -5.17 -34.37
C PRO A 575 3.59 -4.90 -33.57
N VAL A 576 3.02 -5.97 -33.03
CA VAL A 576 1.84 -5.92 -32.16
C VAL A 576 2.30 -5.97 -30.71
N ASP A 577 1.86 -4.99 -29.93
CA ASP A 577 2.20 -4.85 -28.51
C ASP A 577 1.43 -5.83 -27.62
N GLY A 578 2.10 -6.31 -26.58
CA GLY A 578 1.52 -7.14 -25.54
C GLY A 578 1.22 -8.58 -25.96
N VAL A 579 1.76 -9.04 -27.09
CA VAL A 579 1.49 -10.37 -27.65
C VAL A 579 2.76 -11.21 -27.64
N ASP A 580 2.67 -12.40 -27.04
CA ASP A 580 3.64 -13.49 -27.17
C ASP A 580 3.02 -14.68 -27.91
N TYR A 581 3.85 -15.44 -28.60
CA TYR A 581 3.51 -16.69 -29.25
C TYR A 581 4.31 -17.80 -28.59
N TYR A 582 3.69 -18.59 -27.70
CA TYR A 582 4.44 -19.59 -26.93
C TYR A 582 5.09 -20.68 -27.82
N GLY A 583 6.35 -20.97 -27.55
CA GLY A 583 7.13 -22.05 -28.14
C GLY A 583 7.57 -21.82 -29.59
N ASN A 584 8.04 -22.90 -30.22
CA ASN A 584 8.53 -22.92 -31.62
C ASN A 584 9.75 -22.02 -31.88
N ASP A 585 10.56 -21.77 -30.86
CA ASP A 585 11.78 -20.98 -30.95
C ASP A 585 12.87 -21.71 -31.75
N ILE A 586 13.45 -21.01 -32.72
CA ILE A 586 14.65 -21.43 -33.47
C ILE A 586 15.88 -21.05 -32.66
N LYS A 587 15.95 -19.79 -32.23
CA LYS A 587 17.03 -19.19 -31.42
C LYS A 587 16.58 -17.85 -30.87
N SER A 588 17.38 -17.29 -29.97
CA SER A 588 17.21 -15.91 -29.50
C SER A 588 18.40 -15.02 -29.86
N THR A 589 18.14 -13.72 -30.00
CA THR A 589 19.15 -12.67 -30.22
C THR A 589 18.90 -11.48 -29.30
N GLN A 590 19.94 -10.72 -28.96
CA GLN A 590 19.80 -9.55 -28.08
C GLN A 590 19.64 -8.26 -28.89
N ARG A 591 18.55 -7.53 -28.66
CA ARG A 591 18.24 -6.23 -29.30
C ARG A 591 17.55 -5.31 -28.32
N SER A 592 18.02 -4.07 -28.24
CA SER A 592 17.41 -3.02 -27.40
C SER A 592 16.07 -2.52 -27.94
N ASN A 593 15.74 -2.77 -29.22
CA ASN A 593 14.48 -2.38 -29.84
C ASN A 593 13.85 -3.58 -30.59
N SER A 594 12.52 -3.72 -30.49
CA SER A 594 11.76 -4.75 -31.20
C SER A 594 11.82 -4.65 -32.72
N ASP A 595 12.05 -3.46 -33.27
CA ASP A 595 12.11 -3.28 -34.73
C ASP A 595 13.35 -3.96 -35.34
N ASP A 596 14.43 -4.07 -34.54
CA ASP A 596 15.67 -4.73 -34.96
C ASP A 596 15.52 -6.26 -35.05
N CYS A 597 14.50 -6.83 -34.38
CA CYS A 597 14.22 -8.27 -34.45
C CYS A 597 13.71 -8.72 -35.83
N CYS A 598 13.15 -7.80 -36.62
CA CYS A 598 12.67 -8.10 -37.96
C CYS A 598 13.81 -8.57 -38.87
N ASP A 599 14.94 -7.86 -38.85
CA ASP A 599 16.11 -8.21 -39.64
C ASP A 599 16.74 -9.53 -39.18
N ASP A 600 16.73 -9.80 -37.88
CA ASP A 600 17.23 -11.05 -37.30
C ASP A 600 16.38 -12.25 -37.73
N CYS A 601 15.05 -12.11 -37.71
CA CYS A 601 14.14 -13.16 -38.18
C CYS A 601 14.24 -13.33 -39.70
N ALA A 602 14.26 -12.25 -40.49
CA ALA A 602 14.37 -12.32 -41.94
C ALA A 602 15.64 -13.03 -42.42
N LYS A 603 16.76 -12.87 -41.71
CA LYS A 603 18.05 -13.55 -42.01
C LYS A 603 18.15 -14.96 -41.43
N THR A 604 17.19 -15.41 -40.62
CA THR A 604 17.21 -16.73 -40.00
C THR A 604 16.37 -17.71 -40.82
N PRO A 605 16.98 -18.73 -41.45
CA PRO A 605 16.25 -19.72 -42.23
C PRO A 605 15.12 -20.37 -41.42
N GLY A 606 13.93 -20.41 -42.02
CA GLY A 606 12.73 -20.96 -41.39
C GLY A 606 12.03 -20.04 -40.38
N CYS A 607 12.54 -18.84 -40.07
CA CYS A 607 11.85 -17.92 -39.16
C CYS A 607 10.66 -17.23 -39.84
N VAL A 608 9.48 -17.30 -39.22
CA VAL A 608 8.24 -16.72 -39.76
C VAL A 608 7.61 -15.69 -38.82
N VAL A 609 8.03 -15.65 -37.54
CA VAL A 609 7.58 -14.67 -36.56
C VAL A 609 8.68 -14.47 -35.51
N TYR A 610 8.81 -13.26 -34.98
CA TYR A 610 9.61 -13.01 -33.79
C TYR A 610 8.73 -12.51 -32.65
N VAL A 611 9.18 -12.73 -31.42
CA VAL A 611 8.65 -12.09 -30.22
C VAL A 611 9.83 -11.42 -29.51
N TRP A 612 9.82 -10.10 -29.45
CA TRP A 612 10.74 -9.34 -28.62
C TRP A 612 10.16 -9.23 -27.21
N THR A 613 10.98 -9.40 -26.17
CA THR A 613 10.59 -9.13 -24.78
C THR A 613 11.64 -8.26 -24.10
N PRO A 614 11.27 -7.48 -23.06
CA PRO A 614 12.21 -6.64 -22.32
C PRO A 614 13.13 -7.45 -21.39
N TRP A 615 13.18 -8.78 -21.56
CA TRP A 615 14.06 -9.66 -20.81
C TRP A 615 15.54 -9.34 -21.14
N ASN A 616 16.40 -9.22 -20.12
CA ASN A 616 17.84 -8.92 -20.24
C ASN A 616 18.20 -7.64 -21.05
N ASP A 617 17.44 -6.55 -20.92
CA ASP A 617 17.61 -5.32 -21.73
C ASP A 617 17.22 -5.49 -23.22
N GLY A 618 16.46 -6.56 -23.54
CA GLY A 618 15.77 -6.75 -24.81
C GLY A 618 16.21 -7.99 -25.60
N THR A 619 15.35 -9.00 -25.69
CA THR A 619 15.64 -10.28 -26.39
C THR A 619 14.59 -10.58 -27.45
N CYS A 620 15.03 -10.85 -28.68
CA CYS A 620 14.22 -11.36 -29.77
C CYS A 620 14.21 -12.89 -29.74
N PHE A 621 13.04 -13.50 -29.63
CA PHE A 621 12.84 -14.93 -29.77
C PHE A 621 12.30 -15.22 -31.18
N LEU A 622 13.15 -15.79 -32.04
CA LEU A 622 12.89 -16.05 -33.45
C LEU A 622 12.22 -17.42 -33.61
N LYS A 623 11.08 -17.51 -34.28
CA LYS A 623 10.24 -18.71 -34.27
C LYS A 623 9.92 -19.22 -35.68
N TRP A 624 9.89 -20.54 -35.83
CA TRP A 624 9.56 -21.20 -37.10
C TRP A 624 8.06 -21.37 -37.35
N LYS A 625 7.24 -21.10 -36.33
CA LYS A 625 5.77 -21.05 -36.41
C LYS A 625 5.22 -20.05 -35.39
N ALA A 626 4.17 -19.33 -35.76
CA ALA A 626 3.36 -18.60 -34.77
C ALA A 626 2.51 -19.59 -34.00
N GLY A 627 2.89 -19.86 -32.74
CA GLY A 627 2.13 -20.69 -31.81
C GLY A 627 0.78 -20.05 -31.43
N LYS A 628 0.17 -20.55 -30.35
CA LYS A 628 -1.01 -19.89 -29.79
C LYS A 628 -0.62 -18.53 -29.24
N SER A 629 -1.28 -17.47 -29.69
CA SER A 629 -1.08 -16.13 -29.15
C SER A 629 -1.56 -16.06 -27.70
N ALA A 630 -0.79 -15.41 -26.86
CA ALA A 630 -1.14 -15.12 -25.47
C ALA A 630 -0.72 -13.70 -25.10
N PRO A 631 -1.46 -13.04 -24.19
CA PRO A 631 -1.08 -11.73 -23.70
C PRO A 631 0.17 -11.84 -22.82
N TYR A 632 1.20 -11.03 -23.11
CA TYR A 632 2.43 -10.93 -22.32
C TYR A 632 2.92 -9.47 -22.30
N TRP A 633 2.89 -8.86 -21.12
CA TRP A 633 3.16 -7.42 -20.99
C TRP A 633 4.62 -7.08 -21.28
N GLY A 634 4.83 -6.13 -22.21
CA GLY A 634 6.15 -5.72 -22.70
C GLY A 634 6.63 -6.52 -23.92
N ALA A 635 6.00 -7.65 -24.26
CA ALA A 635 6.33 -8.35 -25.50
C ALA A 635 5.85 -7.56 -26.73
N LYS A 636 6.60 -7.64 -27.82
CA LYS A 636 6.25 -7.10 -29.14
C LYS A 636 6.49 -8.17 -30.18
N ALA A 637 5.49 -8.55 -30.96
CA ALA A 637 5.60 -9.62 -31.93
C ALA A 637 5.26 -9.16 -33.35
N ALA A 638 6.01 -9.63 -34.34
CA ALA A 638 5.69 -9.39 -35.75
C ALA A 638 6.02 -10.60 -36.62
N LYS A 639 5.21 -10.80 -37.68
CA LYS A 639 5.43 -11.84 -38.68
C LYS A 639 6.35 -11.33 -39.78
N VAL A 640 7.13 -12.23 -40.37
CA VAL A 640 8.02 -11.93 -41.51
C VAL A 640 7.37 -12.37 -42.81
N THR A 641 7.33 -11.48 -43.79
CA THR A 641 6.70 -11.69 -45.10
C THR A 641 7.60 -12.39 -46.11
N LYS A 642 8.92 -12.49 -45.84
CA LYS A 642 9.90 -13.21 -46.66
C LYS A 642 11.09 -13.72 -45.82
N SER A 643 11.15 -15.02 -45.54
CA SER A 643 12.27 -15.68 -44.85
C SER A 643 13.30 -16.24 -45.84
N VAL A 644 14.55 -16.43 -45.41
CA VAL A 644 15.61 -17.01 -46.25
C VAL A 644 15.44 -18.52 -46.38
N GLY A 645 15.34 -19.00 -47.63
CA GLY A 645 15.18 -20.42 -47.98
C GLY A 645 13.72 -20.82 -48.19
N SER A 646 13.47 -21.68 -49.16
CA SER A 646 12.13 -22.19 -49.48
C SER A 646 12.19 -23.68 -49.78
N CYS A 647 11.04 -24.34 -49.76
CA CYS A 647 10.91 -25.67 -50.34
C CYS A 647 10.17 -25.57 -51.68
N GLN A 648 10.42 -26.53 -52.55
CA GLN A 648 9.58 -26.80 -53.71
C GLN A 648 8.14 -27.09 -53.27
N ALA A 649 7.20 -26.93 -54.19
CA ALA A 649 5.80 -27.27 -53.94
C ALA A 649 5.68 -28.72 -53.47
N ALA A 650 4.92 -28.92 -52.40
CA ALA A 650 4.79 -30.22 -51.78
C ALA A 650 4.10 -31.22 -52.72
N GLN A 651 4.66 -32.42 -52.82
CA GLN A 651 4.19 -33.52 -53.64
C GLN A 651 3.30 -34.43 -52.80
N ALA A 652 2.06 -34.62 -53.24
CA ALA A 652 1.12 -35.54 -52.60
C ALA A 652 1.40 -36.99 -53.01
N ASN A 653 1.23 -37.91 -52.05
CA ASN A 653 1.41 -39.35 -52.18
C ASN A 653 2.83 -39.78 -52.60
N VAL A 654 3.84 -38.99 -52.27
CA VAL A 654 5.26 -39.29 -52.52
C VAL A 654 5.98 -39.42 -51.19
N ASP A 655 6.77 -40.48 -51.00
CA ASP A 655 7.65 -40.68 -49.84
C ASP A 655 9.11 -40.80 -50.30
N TYR A 656 9.97 -39.90 -49.82
CA TYR A 656 11.43 -40.05 -49.92
C TYR A 656 11.89 -41.04 -48.85
N TYR A 657 12.02 -42.32 -49.20
CA TYR A 657 12.28 -43.37 -48.22
C TYR A 657 13.70 -43.31 -47.63
N GLY A 658 13.81 -43.45 -46.31
CA GLY A 658 15.08 -43.45 -45.57
C GLY A 658 15.68 -42.07 -45.33
N ASN A 659 16.94 -42.03 -44.86
CA ASN A 659 17.75 -40.84 -44.61
C ASN A 659 17.11 -39.80 -43.65
N ASP A 660 16.31 -40.27 -42.70
CA ASP A 660 15.67 -39.43 -41.68
C ASP A 660 16.71 -38.90 -40.69
N ILE A 661 16.91 -37.59 -40.67
CA ILE A 661 17.76 -36.91 -39.69
C ILE A 661 16.96 -36.44 -38.47
N ALA A 662 15.64 -36.29 -38.61
CA ALA A 662 14.75 -35.99 -37.49
C ALA A 662 13.32 -36.45 -37.80
N ARG A 663 12.61 -36.90 -36.77
CA ARG A 663 11.16 -37.13 -36.79
C ARG A 663 10.51 -36.17 -35.81
N ILE A 664 9.72 -35.23 -36.32
CA ILE A 664 9.11 -34.16 -35.54
C ILE A 664 7.59 -34.27 -35.66
N SER A 665 6.87 -34.25 -34.54
CA SER A 665 5.41 -34.19 -34.56
C SER A 665 4.96 -32.80 -34.99
N ALA A 666 4.33 -32.68 -36.15
CA ALA A 666 3.90 -31.41 -36.73
C ALA A 666 2.90 -31.62 -37.87
N ASP A 667 2.18 -30.56 -38.24
CA ASP A 667 1.28 -30.59 -39.39
C ASP A 667 2.07 -30.59 -40.70
N LYS A 668 1.47 -31.13 -41.77
CA LYS A 668 2.15 -31.28 -43.08
C LYS A 668 2.68 -29.96 -43.65
N ASP A 669 1.98 -28.85 -43.35
CA ASP A 669 2.30 -27.53 -43.87
C ASP A 669 3.50 -26.90 -43.13
N ASP A 670 3.85 -27.40 -41.94
CA ASP A 670 4.98 -26.91 -41.14
C ASP A 670 6.32 -27.56 -41.50
N CYS A 671 6.28 -28.71 -42.20
CA CYS A 671 7.48 -29.52 -42.42
C CYS A 671 8.56 -28.80 -43.25
N CYS A 672 8.16 -27.89 -44.14
CA CYS A 672 9.13 -27.10 -44.89
C CYS A 672 9.92 -26.15 -43.95
N ALA A 673 9.22 -25.43 -43.08
CA ALA A 673 9.87 -24.53 -42.12
C ALA A 673 10.82 -25.31 -41.19
N LEU A 674 10.38 -26.48 -40.71
CA LEU A 674 11.20 -27.39 -39.91
C LEU A 674 12.42 -27.93 -40.68
N CYS A 675 12.30 -28.21 -41.98
CA CYS A 675 13.46 -28.60 -42.79
C CYS A 675 14.43 -27.43 -42.96
N LEU A 676 13.93 -26.20 -43.12
CA LEU A 676 14.76 -25.01 -43.29
C LEU A 676 15.60 -24.67 -42.04
N THR A 677 15.18 -25.08 -40.84
CA THR A 677 15.93 -24.86 -39.59
C THR A 677 17.05 -25.88 -39.35
N ALA A 678 17.10 -26.98 -40.12
CA ALA A 678 18.13 -28.00 -40.02
C ALA A 678 19.14 -27.85 -41.17
N ASP A 679 20.39 -27.47 -40.88
CA ASP A 679 21.42 -27.12 -41.89
C ASP A 679 21.70 -28.24 -42.91
N ASN A 680 21.53 -29.50 -42.53
CA ASN A 680 21.72 -30.67 -43.37
C ASN A 680 20.43 -31.23 -43.99
N CYS A 681 19.27 -30.59 -43.78
CA CYS A 681 18.02 -31.06 -44.38
C CYS A 681 17.95 -30.71 -45.87
N LYS A 682 17.69 -31.72 -46.70
CA LYS A 682 17.50 -31.62 -48.16
C LYS A 682 16.03 -31.79 -48.58
N GLY A 683 15.17 -32.29 -47.70
CA GLY A 683 13.74 -32.39 -47.92
C GLY A 683 13.01 -32.99 -46.73
N TYR A 684 11.72 -33.25 -46.86
CA TYR A 684 10.90 -33.86 -45.81
C TYR A 684 9.83 -34.79 -46.40
N SER A 685 9.39 -35.76 -45.61
CA SER A 685 8.15 -36.53 -45.83
C SER A 685 7.22 -36.32 -44.64
N HIS A 686 5.96 -35.94 -44.84
CA HIS A 686 4.94 -35.93 -43.78
C HIS A 686 4.07 -37.16 -43.86
N TYR A 687 3.95 -37.90 -42.75
CA TYR A 687 3.07 -39.06 -42.64
C TYR A 687 2.54 -39.21 -41.21
N GLN A 688 1.24 -39.49 -41.07
CA GLN A 688 0.58 -39.73 -39.78
C GLN A 688 0.91 -38.69 -38.68
N GLY A 689 0.93 -37.40 -39.04
CA GLY A 689 1.15 -36.31 -38.07
C GLY A 689 2.62 -36.02 -37.74
N HIS A 690 3.56 -36.60 -38.49
CA HIS A 690 4.99 -36.37 -38.30
C HIS A 690 5.68 -35.90 -39.57
N CYS A 691 6.55 -34.89 -39.43
CA CYS A 691 7.54 -34.50 -40.42
C CYS A 691 8.82 -35.32 -40.22
N TYR A 692 9.18 -36.09 -41.23
CA TYR A 692 10.43 -36.82 -41.32
C TYR A 692 11.40 -35.98 -42.17
N LEU A 693 12.31 -35.27 -41.51
CA LEU A 693 13.31 -34.42 -42.17
C LEU A 693 14.41 -35.30 -42.74
N LYS A 694 14.81 -35.04 -43.99
CA LYS A 694 15.70 -35.89 -44.78
C LYS A 694 17.06 -35.23 -44.94
N GLY A 695 18.12 -35.90 -44.52
CA GLY A 695 19.51 -35.45 -44.72
C GLY A 695 19.97 -35.55 -46.18
N GLU A 696 19.37 -36.48 -46.92
CA GLU A 696 19.52 -36.68 -48.35
C GLU A 696 18.18 -37.15 -48.93
N LEU A 697 17.87 -36.79 -50.18
CA LEU A 697 16.67 -37.29 -50.85
C LEU A 697 16.93 -38.74 -51.31
N GLY A 698 16.35 -39.70 -50.58
CA GLY A 698 16.32 -41.10 -51.00
C GLY A 698 15.47 -41.34 -52.24
N TYR A 699 15.26 -42.59 -52.62
CA TYR A 699 14.38 -42.93 -53.75
C TYR A 699 12.94 -42.50 -53.45
N ALA A 700 12.33 -41.77 -54.40
CA ALA A 700 10.94 -41.35 -54.32
C ALA A 700 10.02 -42.54 -54.63
N SER A 701 9.16 -42.90 -53.68
CA SER A 701 8.18 -43.98 -53.84
C SER A 701 6.75 -43.46 -53.70
N ALA A 702 5.80 -44.04 -54.43
CA ALA A 702 4.40 -43.69 -54.30
C ALA A 702 3.82 -44.30 -53.02
N LYS A 703 3.30 -43.47 -52.12
CA LYS A 703 2.70 -43.91 -50.86
C LYS A 703 1.54 -43.02 -50.47
N ALA A 704 0.34 -43.62 -50.44
CA ALA A 704 -0.89 -42.91 -50.13
C ALA A 704 -0.85 -42.23 -48.76
N GLY A 705 -1.24 -40.96 -48.70
CA GLY A 705 -1.31 -40.19 -47.46
C GLY A 705 0.03 -39.57 -47.01
N VAL A 706 1.11 -39.72 -47.78
CA VAL A 706 2.37 -39.01 -47.53
C VAL A 706 2.41 -37.70 -48.31
N THR A 707 2.89 -36.61 -47.70
CA THR A 707 3.15 -35.34 -48.39
C THR A 707 4.61 -34.97 -48.23
N SER A 708 5.36 -34.89 -49.33
CA SER A 708 6.81 -34.64 -49.27
C SER A 708 7.21 -33.36 -49.97
N GLY A 709 8.31 -32.74 -49.55
CA GLY A 709 8.84 -31.53 -50.17
C GLY A 709 10.37 -31.54 -50.20
N VAL A 710 10.94 -30.87 -51.19
CA VAL A 710 12.40 -30.73 -51.36
C VAL A 710 12.80 -29.32 -50.99
N ARG A 711 13.85 -29.16 -50.18
CA ARG A 711 14.40 -27.85 -49.86
C ARG A 711 15.18 -27.30 -51.07
N ASN A 712 14.94 -26.04 -51.43
CA ASN A 712 15.69 -25.33 -52.48
C ASN A 712 17.08 -24.89 -52.01
#